data_AF-A0A5C0ZGD2-F1
#
_entry.id   AF-A0A5C0ZGD2-F1
#
_cell.length_a   1.000
_cell.length_b   1.000
_cell.length_c   1.000
_cell.angle_alpha   90.00
_cell.angle_beta   90.00
_cell.angle_gamma   90.00
#
_symmetry.space_group_name_H-M   'P 1'
#
loop_
_entity.id
_entity.type
_entity.pdbx_description
1 polymer ?
#
loop_
_entity_poly.entity_id
_entity_poly.type
_entity_poly.pdbx_seq_one_letter_code
_entity_poly.pdbx_strand_id
1 'polypeptide(L)'
;MQYQITSKHNILNMLTSLIDTNLPPKGRKRKKRALSRWSLTVILTWFTLLHAVAQSVVDPYKSLFPNVIEPAPTSKALQKFLGYPVSHATGLVDITIPLYELKLRNLSIPISLRYHSSGIKIQDHPGIVGYGWSLFPGFKISRTIMGKPDDKYPVKGGFDPGNLTFDQLQQRLVNLALPASYLDVNTTEDGQYDIFSIHLPNLDGSFIVQYINGVFQAKSIPDNPLAIKPIVVNVNSGTSALFSGFEVMDDKGVKYIFGNEANFQEFSDARTTNVITGWMLKEILLPNGEKISIEYTTILEYPTITPSYCSVLDNGKVYFGDLTQIRTKVNQKTGGAGYNVAYNISPSADPARELKVPSVIRSKDQTITFNYTDIGSRKRLSSIAIPATNRTVTLSNDASNFLRQVAISGEGAYNLDYYNQPSQFSQTSIDWWGFFNNAGNENNIPRFQLQMRTLGSTSFTTMVGGAFREPSATSMEAKSLKSITYPTGGIFTLKYEPHKFIINGTEKIGAGLRVTSTESFDPVAGQTIVKSYQYEDAHYTAGNYPIGNDFIKETELCYREPDPFVDRLDFSIRSRTISTFSPNANISNNSTPVWYGKVIEFSNEGKTEYHYEYFPDANNNRLSLVPISEFHVLRVNRLVYSAPRLLRQQIFKRVGSGYEPVKSINNIYSPAQPYVSNIQGYIAVPFKRFKTIDNERNSDFTASGPSTTTGTLLNVFGSPIAYSAYYITTDNTSLTETLTATYSAADSTVEKIVYTYDAARPYNLAEKTTLTSDEGTYKESYYYTNNTIPNRSALTTAQNQVIAQMDQANYKTTVIQQTLEKGGKRVFSNLVGYKKLSDFFFLPETQYTQLGSSTIMEAKLNYLRYDNLGNVLSVSKPGAPHISYVYGYNGLYPIAKIENLEYSAVEAALNGNSAIETFRNKVNPTDAEVTNFLLPLRSTISTGGRLMNSYTYRPLFGISSNIDPSGRTTYYNYDSFGRLEEIKDTQSKTTDTYEYHYRQ
;
A
#
# COMPACT_ATOMS: atom_id res chain seq x y z
N MET A 1 -56.26 15.26 -16.92
CA MET A 1 -56.54 15.50 -18.36
C MET A 1 -56.21 14.24 -19.13
N GLN A 2 -57.23 13.52 -19.59
CA GLN A 2 -57.08 12.42 -20.55
C GLN A 2 -56.67 12.99 -21.91
N TYR A 3 -55.68 12.36 -22.57
CA TYR A 3 -55.59 12.38 -24.03
C TYR A 3 -55.41 10.95 -24.51
N GLN A 4 -56.45 10.43 -25.15
CA GLN A 4 -56.45 9.16 -25.86
C GLN A 4 -55.45 9.22 -27.02
N ILE A 5 -54.57 8.23 -27.11
CA ILE A 5 -53.73 7.98 -28.29
C ILE A 5 -54.61 7.30 -29.33
N THR A 6 -55.35 8.09 -30.08
CA THR A 6 -56.13 7.63 -31.22
C THR A 6 -55.29 7.78 -32.50
N SER A 7 -54.83 6.65 -33.04
CA SER A 7 -54.40 6.43 -34.44
C SER A 7 -53.23 7.25 -35.05
N LYS A 8 -52.00 6.70 -34.94
CA LYS A 8 -50.82 7.09 -35.75
C LYS A 8 -51.03 7.01 -37.27
N HIS A 9 -52.04 6.29 -37.73
CA HIS A 9 -52.34 6.12 -39.16
C HIS A 9 -53.00 7.37 -39.79
N ASN A 10 -53.63 8.24 -39.00
CA ASN A 10 -54.40 9.38 -39.52
C ASN A 10 -53.55 10.61 -39.85
N ILE A 11 -52.44 10.85 -39.14
CA ILE A 11 -51.60 12.05 -39.35
C ILE A 11 -50.74 11.93 -40.62
N LEU A 12 -50.19 10.74 -40.90
CA LEU A 12 -49.39 10.51 -42.10
C LEU A 12 -50.25 10.60 -43.37
N ASN A 13 -51.47 10.04 -43.33
CA ASN A 13 -52.44 10.11 -44.41
C ASN A 13 -52.95 11.54 -44.67
N MET A 14 -53.19 12.33 -43.61
CA MET A 14 -53.54 13.76 -43.73
C MET A 14 -52.43 14.55 -44.44
N LEU A 15 -51.17 14.39 -44.03
CA LEU A 15 -50.03 15.13 -44.59
C LEU A 15 -49.72 14.74 -46.04
N THR A 16 -49.89 13.47 -46.42
CA THR A 16 -49.79 13.05 -47.82
C THR A 16 -50.92 13.60 -48.67
N SER A 17 -52.15 13.69 -48.14
CA SER A 17 -53.30 14.26 -48.88
C SER A 17 -53.11 15.76 -49.16
N LEU A 18 -52.57 16.52 -48.21
CA LEU A 18 -52.27 17.96 -48.34
C LEU A 18 -51.18 18.27 -49.39
N ILE A 19 -50.25 17.35 -49.61
CA ILE A 19 -49.18 17.49 -50.63
C ILE A 19 -49.71 17.16 -52.03
N ASP A 20 -50.70 16.29 -52.15
CA ASP A 20 -51.29 15.89 -53.42
C ASP A 20 -52.37 16.87 -53.93
N THR A 21 -52.98 17.68 -53.06
CA THR A 21 -53.99 18.68 -53.44
C THR A 21 -53.44 20.06 -53.79
N ASN A 22 -52.30 20.49 -53.24
CA ASN A 22 -51.86 21.89 -53.33
C ASN A 22 -50.56 22.18 -54.12
N LEU A 23 -49.95 21.19 -54.78
CA LEU A 23 -48.64 21.37 -55.45
C LEU A 23 -48.61 20.91 -56.91
N PRO A 24 -47.97 21.66 -57.83
CA PRO A 24 -47.84 21.26 -59.24
C PRO A 24 -46.93 20.01 -59.42
N PRO A 25 -47.10 19.26 -60.53
CA PRO A 25 -46.51 17.92 -60.71
C PRO A 25 -44.97 17.89 -60.73
N LYS A 26 -44.32 18.97 -61.18
CA LYS A 26 -42.85 19.13 -61.12
C LYS A 26 -42.42 19.53 -59.70
N GLY A 27 -42.20 18.53 -58.84
CA GLY A 27 -41.64 18.74 -57.50
C GLY A 27 -42.15 17.77 -56.43
N ARG A 28 -43.29 17.10 -56.69
CA ARG A 28 -43.91 16.15 -55.73
C ARG A 28 -42.98 15.01 -55.34
N LYS A 29 -42.25 14.41 -56.29
CA LYS A 29 -41.29 13.32 -56.00
C LYS A 29 -40.12 13.78 -55.11
N ARG A 30 -39.62 15.00 -55.31
CA ARG A 30 -38.49 15.55 -54.55
C ARG A 30 -38.90 15.94 -53.12
N LYS A 31 -40.10 16.51 -52.96
CA LYS A 31 -40.67 16.84 -51.63
C LYS A 31 -41.20 15.63 -50.87
N LYS A 32 -41.78 14.61 -51.53
CA LYS A 32 -42.12 13.31 -50.89
C LYS A 32 -40.86 12.57 -50.39
N ARG A 33 -39.75 12.62 -51.14
CA ARG A 33 -38.44 12.13 -50.67
C ARG A 33 -37.90 12.94 -49.49
N ALA A 34 -38.03 14.27 -49.50
CA ALA A 34 -37.62 15.11 -48.38
C ALA A 34 -38.46 14.84 -47.12
N LEU A 35 -39.78 14.67 -47.24
CA LEU A 35 -40.66 14.30 -46.13
C LEU A 35 -40.36 12.90 -45.59
N SER A 36 -40.05 11.93 -46.46
CA SER A 36 -39.63 10.57 -46.05
C SER A 36 -38.29 10.59 -45.31
N ARG A 37 -37.36 11.46 -45.71
CA ARG A 37 -36.08 11.66 -45.03
C ARG A 37 -36.29 12.36 -43.70
N TRP A 38 -37.11 13.40 -43.64
CA TRP A 38 -37.44 14.09 -42.39
C TRP A 38 -38.16 13.20 -41.38
N SER A 39 -39.11 12.38 -41.84
CA SER A 39 -39.76 11.37 -40.99
C SER A 39 -38.80 10.26 -40.57
N LEU A 40 -37.87 9.82 -41.42
CA LEU A 40 -36.79 8.91 -41.00
C LEU A 40 -35.87 9.56 -39.96
N THR A 41 -35.52 10.83 -40.10
CA THR A 41 -34.65 11.56 -39.16
C THR A 41 -35.37 11.82 -37.85
N VAL A 42 -36.66 12.15 -37.86
CA VAL A 42 -37.50 12.30 -36.64
C VAL A 42 -37.72 10.95 -35.96
N ILE A 43 -37.91 9.86 -36.72
CA ILE A 43 -37.99 8.50 -36.19
C ILE A 43 -36.63 8.07 -35.63
N LEU A 44 -35.51 8.40 -36.28
CA LEU A 44 -34.17 8.12 -35.76
C LEU A 44 -33.87 8.95 -34.50
N THR A 45 -34.23 10.23 -34.47
CA THR A 45 -34.03 11.08 -33.29
C THR A 45 -34.96 10.68 -32.14
N TRP A 46 -36.18 10.24 -32.42
CA TRP A 46 -37.06 9.61 -31.43
C TRP A 46 -36.54 8.24 -31.00
N PHE A 47 -35.94 7.43 -31.89
CA PHE A 47 -35.28 6.18 -31.51
C PHE A 47 -34.06 6.44 -30.65
N THR A 48 -33.26 7.49 -30.90
CA THR A 48 -32.12 7.87 -30.05
C THR A 48 -32.58 8.47 -28.72
N LEU A 49 -33.70 9.20 -28.68
CA LEU A 49 -34.31 9.70 -27.43
C LEU A 49 -35.00 8.59 -26.63
N LEU A 50 -35.63 7.59 -27.28
CA LEU A 50 -36.14 6.38 -26.61
C LEU A 50 -35.00 5.45 -26.16
N HIS A 51 -33.86 5.43 -26.86
CA HIS A 51 -32.64 4.78 -26.34
C HIS A 51 -32.04 5.54 -25.15
N ALA A 52 -32.21 6.87 -25.07
CA ALA A 52 -31.76 7.68 -23.94
C ALA A 52 -32.72 7.62 -22.73
N VAL A 53 -34.01 7.39 -22.94
CA VAL A 53 -35.02 7.26 -21.86
C VAL A 53 -35.25 5.79 -21.44
N ALA A 54 -34.63 4.81 -22.12
CA ALA A 54 -34.59 3.41 -21.68
C ALA A 54 -33.40 3.07 -20.76
N GLN A 55 -32.61 4.06 -20.33
CA GLN A 55 -31.38 3.83 -19.54
C GLN A 55 -31.56 3.72 -18.02
N SER A 56 -32.78 3.61 -17.49
CA SER A 56 -32.99 3.37 -16.05
C SER A 56 -33.46 1.95 -15.71
N VAL A 57 -33.18 0.96 -16.56
CA VAL A 57 -33.22 -0.44 -16.08
C VAL A 57 -31.92 -0.68 -15.33
N VAL A 58 -32.01 -0.58 -14.01
CA VAL A 58 -30.96 -0.93 -13.06
C VAL A 58 -30.36 -2.28 -13.44
N ASP A 59 -29.08 -2.29 -13.81
CA ASP A 59 -28.34 -3.53 -14.01
C ASP A 59 -28.30 -4.28 -12.66
N PRO A 60 -28.97 -5.44 -12.52
CA PRO A 60 -28.99 -6.20 -11.27
C PRO A 60 -27.58 -6.57 -10.79
N TYR A 61 -26.57 -6.49 -11.66
CA TYR A 61 -25.16 -6.74 -11.38
C TYR A 61 -24.51 -5.72 -10.43
N LYS A 62 -24.82 -4.41 -10.53
CA LYS A 62 -24.07 -3.36 -9.82
C LYS A 62 -24.38 -3.22 -8.33
N SER A 63 -25.51 -3.75 -7.86
CA SER A 63 -25.99 -3.57 -6.48
C SER A 63 -25.70 -4.77 -5.57
N LEU A 64 -24.81 -5.68 -5.98
CA LEU A 64 -24.72 -6.99 -5.36
C LEU A 64 -23.31 -7.48 -4.98
N PHE A 65 -22.19 -6.83 -5.27
CA PHE A 65 -20.93 -7.20 -4.60
C PHE A 65 -20.79 -6.43 -3.27
N PRO A 66 -20.04 -6.92 -2.26
CA PRO A 66 -19.52 -6.00 -1.25
C PRO A 66 -18.86 -4.86 -2.02
N ASN A 67 -19.27 -3.62 -1.73
CA ASN A 67 -18.94 -2.45 -2.53
C ASN A 67 -17.48 -2.04 -2.23
N VAL A 68 -16.53 -2.90 -2.59
CA VAL A 68 -15.10 -2.64 -2.49
C VAL A 68 -14.69 -1.94 -3.76
N ILE A 69 -14.32 -0.66 -3.66
CA ILE A 69 -13.74 0.08 -4.78
C ILE A 69 -12.23 0.01 -4.61
N GLU A 70 -11.60 -0.76 -5.50
CA GLU A 70 -10.16 -0.93 -5.51
C GLU A 70 -9.45 0.39 -5.85
N PRO A 71 -8.25 0.63 -5.30
CA PRO A 71 -7.42 1.75 -5.72
C PRO A 71 -6.93 1.58 -7.17
N ALA A 72 -6.30 2.62 -7.69
CA ALA A 72 -5.67 2.59 -9.01
C ALA A 72 -4.62 1.46 -9.13
N PRO A 73 -4.42 0.83 -10.31
CA PRO A 73 -3.56 -0.36 -10.44
C PRO A 73 -2.13 -0.24 -9.89
N THR A 74 -1.45 0.90 -10.04
CA THR A 74 -0.11 1.13 -9.45
C THR A 74 -0.17 1.18 -7.92
N SER A 75 -1.19 1.81 -7.37
CA SER A 75 -1.45 1.85 -5.93
C SER A 75 -1.75 0.45 -5.38
N LYS A 76 -2.51 -0.37 -6.14
CA LYS A 76 -2.76 -1.78 -5.83
C LYS A 76 -1.46 -2.60 -5.77
N ALA A 77 -0.55 -2.40 -6.71
CA ALA A 77 0.76 -3.06 -6.71
C ALA A 77 1.60 -2.68 -5.50
N LEU A 78 1.60 -1.41 -5.08
CA LEU A 78 2.29 -0.94 -3.88
C LEU A 78 1.67 -1.51 -2.60
N GLN A 79 0.34 -1.50 -2.50
CA GLN A 79 -0.39 -2.09 -1.37
C GLN A 79 -0.13 -3.60 -1.23
N LYS A 80 0.17 -4.31 -2.34
CA LYS A 80 0.54 -5.73 -2.29
C LYS A 80 1.77 -5.96 -1.40
N PHE A 81 2.78 -5.06 -1.43
CA PHE A 81 3.95 -5.17 -0.54
C PHE A 81 3.62 -4.93 0.93
N LEU A 82 2.52 -4.21 1.23
CA LEU A 82 2.02 -4.04 2.59
C LEU A 82 1.21 -5.26 3.02
N GLY A 83 0.23 -5.70 2.23
CA GLY A 83 -0.68 -6.81 2.59
C GLY A 83 -0.09 -8.20 2.43
N TYR A 84 0.92 -8.37 1.57
CA TYR A 84 1.64 -9.62 1.32
C TYR A 84 3.16 -9.37 1.43
N PRO A 85 3.70 -9.16 2.64
CA PRO A 85 5.08 -8.75 2.82
C PRO A 85 6.05 -9.81 2.32
N VAL A 86 7.17 -9.35 1.78
CA VAL A 86 8.25 -10.21 1.30
C VAL A 86 9.03 -10.74 2.50
N SER A 87 8.90 -12.03 2.79
CA SER A 87 9.53 -12.67 3.95
C SER A 87 9.71 -14.18 3.74
N HIS A 88 10.59 -14.80 4.52
CA HIS A 88 10.66 -16.27 4.59
C HIS A 88 9.30 -16.88 4.97
N ALA A 89 8.59 -16.28 5.92
CA ALA A 89 7.29 -16.75 6.37
C ALA A 89 6.24 -16.77 5.25
N THR A 90 6.38 -15.94 4.21
CA THR A 90 5.50 -15.91 3.04
C THR A 90 6.03 -16.71 1.85
N GLY A 91 7.24 -17.28 1.98
CA GLY A 91 7.93 -17.99 0.90
C GLY A 91 8.41 -17.07 -0.22
N LEU A 92 8.61 -15.78 0.07
CA LEU A 92 9.04 -14.77 -0.88
C LEU A 92 10.47 -14.29 -0.56
N VAL A 93 11.20 -13.88 -1.59
CA VAL A 93 12.56 -13.32 -1.47
C VAL A 93 12.57 -11.85 -1.90
N ASP A 94 13.29 -11.00 -1.15
CA ASP A 94 13.42 -9.58 -1.44
C ASP A 94 14.37 -9.34 -2.61
N ILE A 95 13.85 -8.69 -3.63
CA ILE A 95 14.53 -8.42 -4.90
C ILE A 95 14.35 -6.93 -5.17
N THR A 96 15.42 -6.19 -4.92
CA THR A 96 15.47 -4.74 -5.04
C THR A 96 16.63 -4.33 -5.94
N ILE A 97 16.35 -3.52 -6.96
CA ILE A 97 17.37 -2.86 -7.79
C ILE A 97 17.43 -1.38 -7.36
N PRO A 98 18.47 -0.94 -6.64
CA PRO A 98 18.64 0.46 -6.30
C PRO A 98 18.98 1.26 -7.57
N LEU A 99 18.25 2.35 -7.83
CA LEU A 99 18.46 3.19 -9.02
C LEU A 99 19.25 4.45 -8.67
N TYR A 100 18.83 5.14 -7.60
CA TYR A 100 19.43 6.36 -7.10
C TYR A 100 18.93 6.63 -5.67
N GLU A 101 19.74 7.29 -4.84
CA GLU A 101 19.33 7.75 -3.52
C GLU A 101 19.51 9.26 -3.44
N LEU A 102 18.40 10.00 -3.37
CA LEU A 102 18.45 11.45 -3.13
C LEU A 102 18.74 11.67 -1.65
N LYS A 103 20.03 11.83 -1.34
CA LYS A 103 20.50 12.15 0.01
C LYS A 103 20.36 13.65 0.27
N LEU A 104 19.48 13.98 1.20
CA LEU A 104 19.38 15.30 1.84
C LEU A 104 19.75 15.13 3.31
N ARG A 105 20.22 16.19 3.96
CA ARG A 105 20.89 16.14 5.28
C ARG A 105 20.27 15.13 6.26
N ASN A 106 18.99 15.32 6.59
CA ASN A 106 18.28 14.47 7.56
C ASN A 106 17.19 13.60 6.90
N LEU A 107 17.11 13.59 5.57
CA LEU A 107 16.11 12.83 4.82
C LEU A 107 16.78 12.17 3.62
N SER A 108 16.74 10.84 3.58
CA SER A 108 17.11 10.10 2.38
C SER A 108 15.87 9.64 1.62
N ILE A 109 15.92 9.71 0.29
CA ILE A 109 14.84 9.22 -0.59
C ILE A 109 15.41 8.17 -1.54
N PRO A 110 15.26 6.87 -1.22
CA PRO A 110 15.78 5.78 -2.06
C PRO A 110 14.83 5.49 -3.24
N ILE A 111 15.26 5.82 -4.46
CA ILE A 111 14.58 5.46 -5.70
C ILE A 111 15.05 4.06 -6.11
N SER A 112 14.14 3.09 -6.08
CA SER A 112 14.45 1.68 -6.36
C SER A 112 13.33 0.99 -7.11
N LEU A 113 13.65 -0.13 -7.77
CA LEU A 113 12.66 -1.07 -8.28
C LEU A 113 12.58 -2.26 -7.34
N ARG A 114 11.37 -2.68 -6.97
CA ARG A 114 11.14 -3.87 -6.15
C ARG A 114 10.29 -4.87 -6.91
N TYR A 115 10.65 -6.14 -6.84
CA TYR A 115 9.91 -7.24 -7.47
C TYR A 115 9.14 -8.06 -6.43
N HIS A 116 7.88 -8.39 -6.73
CA HIS A 116 7.04 -9.23 -5.87
C HIS A 116 6.96 -10.66 -6.41
N SER A 117 7.59 -11.61 -5.71
CA SER A 117 7.83 -12.99 -6.19
C SER A 117 6.66 -13.97 -6.06
N SER A 118 5.46 -13.52 -5.67
CA SER A 118 4.29 -14.39 -5.47
C SER A 118 3.58 -14.89 -6.74
N GLY A 119 4.18 -14.67 -7.91
CA GLY A 119 3.59 -14.94 -9.22
C GLY A 119 2.70 -13.82 -9.75
N ILE A 120 2.30 -13.94 -11.02
CA ILE A 120 1.52 -12.95 -11.76
C ILE A 120 0.10 -13.47 -12.02
N LYS A 121 -0.90 -12.77 -11.53
CA LYS A 121 -2.32 -13.08 -11.82
C LYS A 121 -2.74 -12.55 -13.18
N ILE A 122 -3.81 -13.10 -13.76
CA ILE A 122 -4.36 -12.61 -15.03
C ILE A 122 -4.81 -11.14 -14.91
N GLN A 123 -5.37 -10.76 -13.76
CA GLN A 123 -5.80 -9.39 -13.49
C GLN A 123 -4.67 -8.42 -13.07
N ASP A 124 -3.43 -8.90 -12.90
CA ASP A 124 -2.32 -8.03 -12.50
C ASP A 124 -1.95 -7.09 -13.65
N HIS A 125 -1.81 -5.79 -13.34
CA HIS A 125 -1.36 -4.81 -14.32
C HIS A 125 0.18 -4.77 -14.34
N PRO A 126 0.83 -4.68 -15.52
CA PRO A 126 2.29 -4.51 -15.61
C PRO A 126 2.81 -3.17 -15.03
N GLY A 127 1.94 -2.23 -14.67
CA GLY A 127 2.31 -0.92 -14.14
C GLY A 127 3.20 -0.11 -15.10
N ILE A 128 3.97 0.84 -14.57
CA ILE A 128 4.93 1.65 -15.35
C ILE A 128 6.27 0.96 -15.57
N VAL A 129 6.57 -0.11 -14.84
CA VAL A 129 7.89 -0.76 -14.86
C VAL A 129 7.86 -2.09 -15.64
N GLY A 130 6.81 -2.88 -15.48
CA GLY A 130 6.70 -4.23 -16.03
C GLY A 130 6.10 -5.20 -15.01
N TYR A 131 5.64 -6.36 -15.48
CA TYR A 131 4.98 -7.35 -14.61
C TYR A 131 5.79 -7.70 -13.35
N GLY A 132 5.13 -7.58 -12.19
CA GLY A 132 5.70 -7.89 -10.87
C GLY A 132 6.65 -6.84 -10.31
N TRP A 133 7.03 -5.82 -11.08
CA TRP A 133 7.92 -4.74 -10.66
C TRP A 133 7.15 -3.48 -10.24
N SER A 134 7.64 -2.79 -9.23
CA SER A 134 7.09 -1.50 -8.78
C SER A 134 8.21 -0.52 -8.47
N LEU A 135 7.98 0.76 -8.79
CA LEU A 135 8.89 1.87 -8.46
C LEU A 135 8.62 2.31 -7.02
N PHE A 136 9.68 2.39 -6.21
CA PHE A 136 9.62 2.86 -4.82
C PHE A 136 10.46 4.14 -4.63
N PRO A 137 10.06 5.03 -3.70
CA PRO A 137 8.82 4.96 -2.92
C PRO A 137 7.59 5.31 -3.80
N GLY A 138 6.40 4.93 -3.34
CA GLY A 138 5.16 5.14 -4.12
C GLY A 138 4.72 6.60 -4.25
N PHE A 139 5.23 7.50 -3.38
CA PHE A 139 4.90 8.93 -3.32
C PHE A 139 3.40 9.23 -3.30
N LYS A 140 2.60 8.42 -2.61
CA LYS A 140 1.15 8.59 -2.56
C LYS A 140 0.52 8.03 -1.29
N ILE A 141 -0.66 8.55 -0.95
CA ILE A 141 -1.67 7.89 -0.14
C ILE A 141 -2.67 7.25 -1.09
N SER A 142 -3.06 6.01 -0.83
CA SER A 142 -4.06 5.28 -1.60
C SER A 142 -5.18 4.80 -0.69
N ARG A 143 -6.38 4.61 -1.24
CA ARG A 143 -7.59 4.23 -0.51
C ARG A 143 -8.27 3.06 -1.16
N THR A 144 -8.55 2.03 -0.37
CA THR A 144 -9.51 0.98 -0.70
C THR A 144 -10.81 1.34 -0.03
N ILE A 145 -11.84 1.64 -0.81
CA ILE A 145 -13.13 2.05 -0.26
C ILE A 145 -13.92 0.80 0.10
N MET A 146 -14.37 0.72 1.34
CA MET A 146 -15.14 -0.40 1.87
C MET A 146 -16.57 0.08 2.09
N GLY A 147 -17.50 -0.29 1.21
CA GLY A 147 -18.88 0.21 1.33
C GLY A 147 -19.04 1.54 0.60
N LYS A 148 -18.85 2.67 1.28
CA LYS A 148 -19.02 4.02 0.74
C LYS A 148 -17.83 4.90 1.13
N PRO A 149 -17.61 6.02 0.41
CA PRO A 149 -16.53 6.93 0.78
C PRO A 149 -16.79 7.60 2.14
N ASP A 150 -15.94 7.31 3.14
CA ASP A 150 -15.91 7.90 4.49
C ASP A 150 -16.00 9.44 4.54
N ASP A 151 -15.45 10.16 3.56
CA ASP A 151 -15.50 11.63 3.48
C ASP A 151 -16.91 12.15 3.21
N LYS A 152 -17.71 11.41 2.44
CA LYS A 152 -19.10 11.75 2.13
C LYS A 152 -20.08 11.08 3.08
N TYR A 153 -19.77 9.87 3.54
CA TYR A 153 -20.59 9.04 4.39
C TYR A 153 -19.76 8.57 5.58
N PRO A 154 -19.50 9.42 6.59
CA PRO A 154 -18.63 9.06 7.69
C PRO A 154 -19.17 7.86 8.48
N VAL A 155 -18.27 7.00 8.94
CA VAL A 155 -18.58 6.01 9.99
C VAL A 155 -18.78 6.75 11.30
N LYS A 156 -20.05 6.92 11.70
CA LYS A 156 -20.43 7.62 12.92
C LYS A 156 -20.34 6.67 14.12
N GLY A 157 -19.57 7.07 15.15
CA GLY A 157 -19.57 6.36 16.43
C GLY A 157 -20.96 6.31 17.07
N GLY A 158 -21.25 5.27 17.85
CA GLY A 158 -22.50 5.14 18.60
C GLY A 158 -23.65 4.42 17.88
N PHE A 159 -23.38 3.61 16.85
CA PHE A 159 -24.35 2.61 16.42
C PHE A 159 -24.40 1.49 17.46
N ASP A 160 -25.40 1.54 18.34
CA ASP A 160 -25.76 0.49 19.28
C ASP A 160 -27.14 -0.07 18.88
N PRO A 161 -27.18 -1.22 18.18
CA PRO A 161 -28.42 -1.86 17.76
C PRO A 161 -29.37 -2.13 18.92
N GLY A 162 -28.86 -2.33 20.15
CA GLY A 162 -29.66 -2.63 21.35
C GLY A 162 -30.53 -1.46 21.81
N ASN A 163 -30.21 -0.24 21.39
CA ASN A 163 -30.89 0.99 21.78
C ASN A 163 -31.87 1.53 20.73
N LEU A 164 -32.06 0.83 19.60
CA LEU A 164 -32.97 1.23 18.53
C LEU A 164 -34.27 0.42 18.56
N THR A 165 -35.40 1.03 18.22
CA THR A 165 -36.62 0.27 17.91
C THR A 165 -36.39 -0.57 16.65
N PHE A 166 -37.20 -1.62 16.45
CA PHE A 166 -37.12 -2.46 15.24
C PHE A 166 -37.16 -1.65 13.94
N ASP A 167 -38.06 -0.67 13.85
CA ASP A 167 -38.19 0.19 12.67
C ASP A 167 -36.98 1.11 12.47
N GLN A 168 -36.45 1.68 13.55
CA GLN A 168 -35.25 2.53 13.52
C GLN A 168 -34.02 1.71 13.10
N LEU A 169 -33.86 0.51 13.66
CA LEU A 169 -32.80 -0.42 13.27
C LEU A 169 -32.92 -0.77 11.79
N GLN A 170 -34.11 -1.15 11.32
CA GLN A 170 -34.33 -1.54 9.93
C GLN A 170 -34.04 -0.38 8.97
N GLN A 171 -34.48 0.84 9.27
CA GLN A 171 -34.16 2.02 8.46
C GLN A 171 -32.65 2.28 8.41
N ARG A 172 -31.96 2.19 9.55
CA ARG A 172 -30.51 2.40 9.62
C ARG A 172 -29.76 1.32 8.84
N LEU A 173 -30.13 0.04 8.98
CA LEU A 173 -29.54 -1.06 8.22
C LEU A 173 -29.71 -0.90 6.71
N VAL A 174 -30.86 -0.43 6.24
CA VAL A 174 -31.10 -0.08 4.83
C VAL A 174 -30.13 0.99 4.36
N ASN A 175 -29.94 2.04 5.17
CA ASN A 175 -28.99 3.09 4.86
C ASN A 175 -27.57 2.54 4.75
N LEU A 176 -27.13 1.67 5.68
CA LEU A 176 -25.79 1.08 5.64
C LEU A 176 -25.58 0.14 4.44
N ALA A 177 -26.59 -0.66 4.10
CA ALA A 177 -26.49 -1.73 3.09
C ALA A 177 -26.58 -1.26 1.62
N LEU A 178 -27.18 -0.10 1.36
CA LEU A 178 -27.42 0.38 -0.01
C LEU A 178 -26.19 1.12 -0.58
N PRO A 179 -25.81 0.90 -1.87
CA PRO A 179 -24.73 1.64 -2.51
C PRO A 179 -25.06 3.14 -2.60
N ALA A 180 -24.01 3.98 -2.60
CA ALA A 180 -24.14 5.44 -2.66
C ALA A 180 -24.95 5.96 -3.86
N SER A 181 -25.04 5.20 -4.95
CA SER A 181 -25.78 5.58 -6.17
C SER A 181 -27.30 5.40 -6.10
N TYR A 182 -27.84 4.76 -5.04
CA TYR A 182 -29.27 4.40 -4.91
C TYR A 182 -30.05 5.28 -3.92
N LEU A 183 -29.44 6.35 -3.39
CA LEU A 183 -29.95 7.03 -2.21
C LEU A 183 -30.26 8.50 -2.50
N ASP A 184 -31.53 8.87 -2.31
CA ASP A 184 -31.98 10.26 -2.14
C ASP A 184 -31.43 10.82 -0.82
N VAL A 185 -31.11 12.12 -0.85
CA VAL A 185 -30.68 13.16 0.13
C VAL A 185 -30.57 12.88 1.66
N ASN A 186 -31.05 11.76 2.22
CA ASN A 186 -31.17 11.52 3.66
C ASN A 186 -30.14 10.54 4.24
N THR A 187 -29.31 9.87 3.43
CA THR A 187 -28.27 8.97 3.94
C THR A 187 -26.97 9.71 4.21
N THR A 188 -26.45 9.61 5.43
CA THR A 188 -25.33 10.42 5.91
C THR A 188 -24.21 9.62 6.58
N GLU A 189 -24.22 8.28 6.47
CA GLU A 189 -23.24 7.43 7.14
C GLU A 189 -22.92 6.13 6.38
N ASP A 190 -21.75 5.60 6.71
CA ASP A 190 -21.27 4.26 6.39
C ASP A 190 -21.10 3.46 7.70
N GLY A 191 -21.08 2.13 7.61
CA GLY A 191 -20.73 1.22 8.69
C GLY A 191 -19.31 0.67 8.53
N GLN A 192 -18.71 0.81 7.35
CA GLN A 192 -17.41 0.24 7.03
C GLN A 192 -16.36 1.35 6.89
N TYR A 193 -15.19 1.17 7.50
CA TYR A 193 -14.09 2.10 7.38
C TYR A 193 -13.31 1.84 6.10
N ASP A 194 -12.96 2.90 5.39
CA ASP A 194 -12.03 2.84 4.28
C ASP A 194 -10.60 2.63 4.77
N ILE A 195 -9.85 1.83 4.02
CA ILE A 195 -8.47 1.51 4.37
C ILE A 195 -7.55 2.38 3.53
N PHE A 196 -6.77 3.23 4.20
CA PHE A 196 -5.77 4.08 3.58
C PHE A 196 -4.38 3.45 3.77
N SER A 197 -3.56 3.52 2.72
CA SER A 197 -2.15 3.13 2.77
C SER A 197 -1.27 4.29 2.34
N ILE A 198 -0.25 4.59 3.13
CA ILE A 198 0.72 5.67 2.89
C ILE A 198 2.07 5.07 2.50
N HIS A 199 2.69 5.66 1.47
CA HIS A 199 4.02 5.30 1.00
C HIS A 199 4.96 6.51 1.03
N LEU A 200 5.72 6.66 2.13
CA LEU A 200 6.76 7.68 2.29
C LEU A 200 8.14 7.11 1.98
N PRO A 201 9.17 7.97 1.76
CA PRO A 201 10.52 7.52 1.47
C PRO A 201 11.11 6.53 2.49
N ASN A 202 10.81 6.70 3.79
CA ASN A 202 11.38 5.89 4.86
C ASN A 202 10.31 5.27 5.78
N LEU A 203 9.04 5.36 5.40
CA LEU A 203 7.95 4.88 6.24
C LEU A 203 6.74 4.51 5.38
N ASP A 204 6.35 3.26 5.44
CA ASP A 204 5.06 2.82 4.96
C ASP A 204 4.11 2.59 6.14
N GLY A 205 2.81 2.72 5.91
CA GLY A 205 1.82 2.45 6.94
C GLY A 205 0.41 2.38 6.40
N SER A 206 -0.52 1.98 7.26
CA SER A 206 -1.95 2.03 6.97
C SER A 206 -2.68 2.82 8.06
N PHE A 207 -3.81 3.42 7.72
CA PHE A 207 -4.65 4.14 8.66
C PHE A 207 -6.11 4.12 8.20
N ILE A 208 -7.01 4.46 9.12
CA ILE A 208 -8.42 4.76 8.82
C ILE A 208 -8.73 6.21 9.21
N VAL A 209 -9.88 6.72 8.80
CA VAL A 209 -10.37 8.04 9.24
C VAL A 209 -11.66 7.88 10.05
N GLN A 210 -11.64 8.35 11.29
CA GLN A 210 -12.79 8.36 12.18
C GLN A 210 -13.47 9.72 12.15
N TYR A 211 -14.79 9.75 12.34
CA TYR A 211 -15.56 10.98 12.51
C TYR A 211 -16.00 11.14 13.97
N ILE A 212 -15.23 11.92 14.73
CA ILE A 212 -15.41 12.08 16.19
C ILE A 212 -15.72 13.54 16.49
N ASN A 213 -16.83 13.80 17.19
CA ASN A 213 -17.26 15.14 17.60
C ASN A 213 -17.32 16.16 16.44
N GLY A 214 -17.75 15.72 15.26
CA GLY A 214 -17.86 16.57 14.07
C GLY A 214 -16.56 16.74 13.27
N VAL A 215 -15.47 16.09 13.67
CA VAL A 215 -14.14 16.25 13.06
C VAL A 215 -13.61 14.92 12.55
N PHE A 216 -13.06 14.94 11.33
CA PHE A 216 -12.32 13.80 10.76
C PHE A 216 -10.94 13.68 11.38
N GLN A 217 -10.62 12.52 11.95
CA GLN A 217 -9.36 12.23 12.63
C GLN A 217 -8.78 10.93 12.08
N ALA A 218 -7.54 10.97 11.60
CA ALA A 218 -6.87 9.78 11.11
C ALA A 218 -6.29 8.96 12.29
N LYS A 219 -6.36 7.64 12.18
CA LYS A 219 -5.85 6.69 13.17
C LYS A 219 -5.01 5.62 12.48
N SER A 220 -3.71 5.64 12.74
CA SER A 220 -2.75 4.66 12.22
C SER A 220 -3.03 3.25 12.73
N ILE A 221 -2.76 2.25 11.89
CA ILE A 221 -2.94 0.84 12.21
C ILE A 221 -1.73 0.06 11.64
N PRO A 222 -0.87 -0.52 12.49
CA PRO A 222 -0.85 -0.29 13.94
C PRO A 222 -0.48 1.15 14.31
N ASP A 223 -0.62 1.49 15.59
CA ASP A 223 -0.23 2.79 16.12
C ASP A 223 1.25 3.13 15.81
N ASN A 224 1.47 4.32 15.25
CA ASN A 224 2.78 4.82 14.86
C ASN A 224 2.89 6.34 15.18
N PRO A 225 4.09 6.94 15.13
CA PRO A 225 4.28 8.33 15.53
C PRO A 225 3.84 9.37 14.48
N LEU A 226 3.30 8.95 13.33
CA LEU A 226 2.84 9.90 12.31
C LEU A 226 1.68 10.74 12.83
N ALA A 227 1.76 12.05 12.61
CA ALA A 227 0.59 12.92 12.73
C ALA A 227 -0.03 13.08 11.34
N ILE A 228 -1.24 12.52 11.15
CA ILE A 228 -1.96 12.54 9.87
C ILE A 228 -3.20 13.42 10.03
N LYS A 229 -3.32 14.44 9.18
CA LYS A 229 -4.45 15.38 9.18
C LYS A 229 -5.13 15.38 7.80
N PRO A 230 -6.38 14.88 7.70
CA PRO A 230 -7.18 15.03 6.49
C PRO A 230 -7.45 16.51 6.17
N ILE A 231 -7.31 16.89 4.90
CA ILE A 231 -7.72 18.19 4.38
C ILE A 231 -9.11 18.02 3.76
N VAL A 232 -10.09 18.68 4.35
CA VAL A 232 -11.51 18.53 3.99
C VAL A 232 -11.99 19.78 3.27
N VAL A 233 -12.64 19.60 2.12
CA VAL A 233 -13.32 20.67 1.39
C VAL A 233 -14.82 20.41 1.35
N ASN A 234 -15.62 21.45 1.55
CA ASN A 234 -17.08 21.38 1.43
C ASN A 234 -17.48 21.68 -0.02
N VAL A 235 -18.28 20.81 -0.63
CA VAL A 235 -18.81 21.05 -1.99
C VAL A 235 -20.17 21.77 -1.91
N ASN A 236 -20.36 22.79 -2.74
CA ASN A 236 -21.55 23.65 -2.78
C ASN A 236 -22.77 22.91 -3.35
N SER A 237 -23.39 22.03 -2.56
CA SER A 237 -24.75 21.49 -2.76
C SER A 237 -25.16 20.60 -1.56
N GLY A 238 -25.09 21.14 -0.34
CA GLY A 238 -25.62 20.50 0.87
C GLY A 238 -24.76 19.36 1.43
N THR A 239 -24.06 19.63 2.53
CA THR A 239 -23.52 18.65 3.50
C THR A 239 -22.49 17.60 3.07
N SER A 240 -22.00 17.57 1.82
CA SER A 240 -20.96 16.60 1.43
C SER A 240 -19.54 17.17 1.62
N ALA A 241 -18.74 16.50 2.45
CA ALA A 241 -17.31 16.74 2.58
C ALA A 241 -16.54 15.85 1.58
N LEU A 242 -15.38 16.33 1.12
CA LEU A 242 -14.43 15.55 0.32
C LEU A 242 -13.04 15.67 0.92
N PHE A 243 -12.30 14.56 0.96
CA PHE A 243 -10.88 14.60 1.28
C PHE A 243 -10.11 15.13 0.06
N SER A 244 -9.76 16.42 0.07
CA SER A 244 -8.95 17.01 -1.01
C SER A 244 -7.49 16.56 -0.92
N GLY A 245 -7.00 16.27 0.28
CA GLY A 245 -5.60 15.93 0.54
C GLY A 245 -5.33 15.54 1.98
N PHE A 246 -4.05 15.38 2.32
CA PHE A 246 -3.59 15.07 3.67
C PHE A 246 -2.30 15.84 3.98
N GLU A 247 -2.20 16.36 5.20
CA GLU A 247 -0.92 16.77 5.79
C GLU A 247 -0.42 15.65 6.69
N VAL A 248 0.81 15.17 6.45
CA VAL A 248 1.44 14.14 7.26
C VAL A 248 2.73 14.70 7.84
N MET A 249 2.98 14.51 9.12
CA MET A 249 4.24 14.88 9.77
C MET A 249 4.87 13.63 10.38
N ASP A 250 6.16 13.42 10.11
CA ASP A 250 6.92 12.34 10.74
C ASP A 250 7.40 12.70 12.13
N ASP A 251 8.09 11.77 12.77
CA ASP A 251 8.58 11.85 14.15
C ASP A 251 9.82 12.75 14.31
N LYS A 252 10.26 13.39 13.22
CA LYS A 252 11.40 14.32 13.14
C LYS A 252 10.99 15.70 12.64
N GLY A 253 9.69 15.96 12.53
CA GLY A 253 9.14 17.25 12.10
C GLY A 253 9.19 17.50 10.59
N VAL A 254 9.52 16.50 9.76
CA VAL A 254 9.38 16.62 8.30
C VAL A 254 7.90 16.54 7.96
N LYS A 255 7.43 17.50 7.16
CA LYS A 255 6.04 17.59 6.73
C LYS A 255 5.91 17.16 5.27
N TYR A 256 4.91 16.33 4.99
CA TYR A 256 4.57 15.77 3.69
C TYR A 256 3.15 16.22 3.33
N ILE A 257 2.98 16.83 2.16
CA ILE A 257 1.69 17.35 1.69
C ILE A 257 1.20 16.51 0.51
N PHE A 258 0.04 15.89 0.66
CA PHE A 258 -0.58 15.04 -0.35
C PHE A 258 -1.82 15.69 -0.95
N GLY A 259 -2.00 15.59 -2.26
CA GLY A 259 -3.21 16.04 -2.94
C GLY A 259 -3.41 17.57 -2.90
N ASN A 260 -4.57 17.99 -2.41
CA ASN A 260 -5.10 19.35 -2.32
C ASN A 260 -5.48 20.01 -3.67
N GLU A 261 -5.03 19.45 -4.79
CA GLU A 261 -5.31 19.92 -6.14
C GLU A 261 -5.61 18.73 -7.08
N ALA A 262 -6.44 18.96 -8.11
CA ALA A 262 -6.90 17.89 -9.01
C ALA A 262 -5.76 17.14 -9.72
N ASN A 263 -4.65 17.82 -10.03
CA ASN A 263 -3.48 17.18 -10.68
C ASN A 263 -2.75 16.17 -9.77
N PHE A 264 -3.03 16.20 -8.46
CA PHE A 264 -2.44 15.32 -7.45
C PHE A 264 -3.47 14.33 -6.88
N GLN A 265 -4.54 14.05 -7.62
CA GLN A 265 -5.61 13.13 -7.24
C GLN A 265 -5.79 12.03 -8.29
N GLU A 266 -5.99 10.80 -7.83
CA GLU A 266 -6.37 9.63 -8.64
C GLU A 266 -7.82 9.28 -8.30
N PHE A 267 -8.64 9.03 -9.32
CA PHE A 267 -10.06 8.73 -9.16
C PHE A 267 -10.34 7.26 -9.44
N SER A 268 -11.38 6.72 -8.80
CA SER A 268 -12.01 5.46 -9.21
C SER A 268 -12.60 5.61 -10.62
N ASP A 269 -12.85 4.50 -11.32
CA ASP A 269 -13.43 4.44 -12.68
C ASP A 269 -14.43 5.58 -13.01
N ALA A 270 -14.26 6.20 -14.18
CA ALA A 270 -14.99 7.34 -14.72
C ALA A 270 -16.52 7.14 -14.88
N ARG A 271 -17.08 5.94 -14.65
CA ARG A 271 -18.46 5.59 -15.05
C ARG A 271 -19.53 5.56 -13.96
N THR A 272 -19.22 5.62 -12.66
CA THR A 272 -20.28 5.38 -11.64
C THR A 272 -20.33 6.35 -10.47
N THR A 273 -19.20 6.74 -9.90
CA THR A 273 -19.11 7.76 -8.85
C THR A 273 -17.65 8.24 -8.87
N ASN A 274 -17.35 9.41 -9.41
CA ASN A 274 -15.97 9.89 -9.52
C ASN A 274 -15.40 10.19 -8.11
N VAL A 275 -14.89 9.17 -7.40
CA VAL A 275 -14.40 9.27 -6.01
C VAL A 275 -12.88 9.17 -5.99
N ILE A 276 -12.25 9.94 -5.10
CA ILE A 276 -10.80 9.97 -5.02
C ILE A 276 -10.31 8.71 -4.30
N THR A 277 -9.42 7.96 -4.96
CA THR A 277 -8.80 6.72 -4.48
C THR A 277 -7.29 6.87 -4.26
N GLY A 278 -6.69 8.00 -4.64
CA GLY A 278 -5.30 8.31 -4.35
C GLY A 278 -5.01 9.81 -4.27
N TRP A 279 -4.05 10.16 -3.42
CA TRP A 279 -3.49 11.51 -3.25
C TRP A 279 -1.98 11.45 -3.37
N MET A 280 -1.44 12.21 -4.30
CA MET A 280 -0.03 12.18 -4.68
C MET A 280 0.75 13.13 -3.80
N LEU A 281 1.96 12.74 -3.39
CA LEU A 281 2.85 13.58 -2.60
C LEU A 281 3.25 14.77 -3.46
N LYS A 282 2.76 15.96 -3.11
CA LYS A 282 3.05 17.20 -3.81
C LYS A 282 4.38 17.80 -3.33
N GLU A 283 4.58 17.77 -2.02
CA GLU A 283 5.64 18.53 -1.37
C GLU A 283 6.14 17.86 -0.10
N ILE A 284 7.45 17.93 0.11
CA ILE A 284 8.12 17.62 1.38
C ILE A 284 8.77 18.90 1.88
N LEU A 285 8.45 19.29 3.11
CA LEU A 285 9.02 20.42 3.81
C LEU A 285 9.89 19.90 4.95
N LEU A 286 11.19 20.14 4.85
CA LEU A 286 12.14 19.84 5.90
C LEU A 286 12.03 20.88 7.04
N PRO A 287 12.41 20.53 8.28
CA PRO A 287 12.39 21.45 9.42
C PRO A 287 13.13 22.78 9.19
N ASN A 288 14.22 22.75 8.43
CA ASN A 288 15.02 23.93 8.07
C ASN A 288 14.35 24.85 7.02
N GLY A 289 13.15 24.51 6.54
CA GLY A 289 12.42 25.25 5.50
C GLY A 289 12.78 24.87 4.07
N GLU A 290 13.72 23.94 3.85
CA GLU A 290 13.99 23.41 2.51
C GLU A 290 12.79 22.61 2.00
N LYS A 291 12.45 22.86 0.73
CA LYS A 291 11.30 22.27 0.06
C LYS A 291 11.76 21.33 -1.05
N ILE A 292 11.11 20.18 -1.12
CA ILE A 292 11.21 19.24 -2.24
C ILE A 292 9.83 19.16 -2.87
N SER A 293 9.73 19.44 -4.17
CA SER A 293 8.47 19.35 -4.91
C SER A 293 8.50 18.17 -5.86
N ILE A 294 7.36 17.51 -6.00
CA ILE A 294 7.19 16.39 -6.92
C ILE A 294 6.12 16.77 -7.92
N GLU A 295 6.42 16.60 -9.20
CA GLU A 295 5.49 16.80 -10.30
C GLU A 295 5.10 15.45 -10.89
N TYR A 296 3.89 15.40 -11.45
CA TYR A 296 3.32 14.20 -12.01
C TYR A 296 2.86 14.44 -13.44
N THR A 297 2.95 13.40 -14.25
CA THR A 297 2.25 13.32 -15.53
C THR A 297 1.12 12.30 -15.45
N THR A 298 0.13 12.44 -16.32
CA THR A 298 -0.99 11.50 -16.39
C THR A 298 -0.73 10.47 -17.47
N ILE A 299 -0.87 9.20 -17.14
CA ILE A 299 -0.85 8.10 -18.11
C ILE A 299 -2.16 7.34 -18.05
N LEU A 300 -2.49 6.67 -19.16
CA LEU A 300 -3.68 5.83 -19.26
C LEU A 300 -3.31 4.36 -19.10
N GLU A 301 -4.02 3.65 -18.23
CA GLU A 301 -3.92 2.20 -18.10
C GLU A 301 -5.26 1.52 -18.39
N TYR A 302 -5.17 0.37 -19.05
CA TYR A 302 -6.34 -0.41 -19.47
C TYR A 302 -6.39 -1.72 -18.68
N PRO A 303 -7.57 -2.12 -18.17
CA PRO A 303 -7.72 -3.40 -17.48
C PRO A 303 -7.23 -4.57 -18.32
N THR A 304 -6.65 -5.56 -17.64
CA THR A 304 -6.08 -6.74 -18.30
C THR A 304 -7.12 -7.81 -18.60
N ILE A 305 -8.33 -7.68 -18.06
CA ILE A 305 -9.44 -8.61 -18.31
C ILE A 305 -10.80 -7.91 -18.12
N THR A 306 -11.77 -8.30 -18.95
CA THR A 306 -13.19 -7.97 -18.76
C THR A 306 -13.87 -9.13 -18.01
N PRO A 307 -14.35 -8.92 -16.76
CA PRO A 307 -15.03 -9.98 -16.02
C PRO A 307 -16.40 -10.29 -16.66
N SER A 308 -16.77 -11.58 -16.68
CA SER A 308 -18.12 -12.04 -17.03
C SER A 308 -18.82 -12.62 -15.82
N TYR A 309 -20.15 -12.73 -15.91
CA TYR A 309 -20.97 -13.36 -14.89
C TYR A 309 -22.14 -14.13 -15.50
N CYS A 310 -22.70 -15.04 -14.71
CA CYS A 310 -23.91 -15.77 -15.04
C CYS A 310 -24.96 -15.53 -13.97
N SER A 311 -26.18 -15.19 -14.39
CA SER A 311 -27.34 -15.08 -13.51
C SER A 311 -28.21 -16.32 -13.61
N VAL A 312 -28.68 -16.82 -12.48
CA VAL A 312 -29.53 -18.01 -12.36
C VAL A 312 -30.75 -17.66 -11.52
N LEU A 313 -31.94 -17.86 -12.07
CA LEU A 313 -33.21 -17.73 -11.36
C LEU A 313 -33.86 -19.12 -11.22
N ASP A 314 -34.19 -19.53 -10.00
CA ASP A 314 -34.92 -20.77 -9.71
C ASP A 314 -35.90 -20.62 -8.53
N ASN A 315 -36.68 -21.67 -8.23
CA ASN A 315 -37.76 -21.64 -7.22
C ASN A 315 -38.99 -20.76 -7.57
N GLY A 316 -39.25 -20.45 -8.84
CA GLY A 316 -40.38 -19.60 -9.27
C GLY A 316 -41.52 -20.35 -9.97
N LYS A 317 -42.78 -20.02 -9.63
CA LYS A 317 -44.00 -20.46 -10.36
C LYS A 317 -43.94 -20.00 -11.83
N VAL A 318 -44.66 -20.68 -12.72
CA VAL A 318 -44.76 -20.49 -14.19
C VAL A 318 -45.31 -19.10 -14.59
N TYR A 319 -44.67 -18.02 -14.14
CA TYR A 319 -44.96 -16.61 -14.49
C TYR A 319 -43.78 -15.95 -15.23
N PHE A 320 -42.87 -16.75 -15.78
CA PHE A 320 -41.80 -16.27 -16.64
C PHE A 320 -42.31 -15.66 -17.97
N GLY A 321 -43.58 -15.86 -18.32
CA GLY A 321 -44.19 -15.35 -19.55
C GLY A 321 -44.27 -13.82 -19.65
N ASP A 322 -44.34 -13.10 -18.53
CA ASP A 322 -44.30 -11.62 -18.50
C ASP A 322 -42.94 -11.05 -18.05
N LEU A 323 -42.09 -11.87 -17.43
CA LEU A 323 -40.73 -11.49 -17.03
C LEU A 323 -39.73 -11.46 -18.20
N THR A 324 -40.12 -11.94 -19.38
CA THR A 324 -39.36 -11.85 -20.65
C THR A 324 -39.12 -10.42 -21.15
N GLN A 325 -39.70 -9.39 -20.51
CA GLN A 325 -39.43 -7.98 -20.84
C GLN A 325 -38.14 -7.40 -20.23
N ILE A 326 -37.36 -8.17 -19.47
CA ILE A 326 -35.97 -7.80 -19.14
C ILE A 326 -35.11 -7.97 -20.41
N ARG A 327 -35.22 -7.01 -21.34
CA ARG A 327 -34.47 -6.97 -22.60
C ARG A 327 -32.99 -6.72 -22.34
N THR A 328 -32.25 -7.77 -22.03
CA THR A 328 -30.79 -7.79 -22.13
C THR A 328 -30.38 -8.67 -23.31
N LYS A 329 -29.36 -8.23 -24.07
CA LYS A 329 -28.82 -8.91 -25.27
C LYS A 329 -28.09 -10.21 -24.88
N VAL A 330 -28.81 -11.23 -24.40
CA VAL A 330 -28.21 -12.42 -23.76
C VAL A 330 -28.66 -13.71 -24.43
N ASN A 331 -27.74 -14.66 -24.60
CA ASN A 331 -28.04 -16.06 -24.94
C ASN A 331 -28.74 -16.73 -23.74
N GLN A 332 -30.06 -16.85 -23.79
CA GLN A 332 -30.86 -17.46 -22.73
C GLN A 332 -31.04 -18.96 -22.97
N LYS A 333 -30.88 -19.77 -21.92
CA LYS A 333 -31.30 -21.18 -21.92
C LYS A 333 -32.49 -21.35 -20.98
N THR A 334 -33.69 -21.47 -21.54
CA THR A 334 -34.92 -21.75 -20.78
C THR A 334 -35.01 -23.26 -20.51
N GLY A 335 -34.98 -23.67 -19.25
CA GLY A 335 -35.19 -25.07 -18.88
C GLY A 335 -36.67 -25.40 -18.70
N GLY A 336 -37.11 -26.59 -19.13
CA GLY A 336 -38.51 -27.04 -19.03
C GLY A 336 -39.08 -27.18 -17.61
N ALA A 337 -38.29 -26.90 -16.56
CA ALA A 337 -38.65 -27.06 -15.15
C ALA A 337 -38.76 -25.72 -14.38
N GLY A 338 -38.91 -24.57 -15.07
CA GLY A 338 -39.17 -23.27 -14.41
C GLY A 338 -37.94 -22.56 -13.84
N TYR A 339 -36.77 -22.71 -14.48
CA TYR A 339 -35.54 -21.96 -14.14
C TYR A 339 -34.96 -21.25 -15.38
N ASN A 340 -34.22 -20.16 -15.15
CA ASN A 340 -33.55 -19.38 -16.21
C ASN A 340 -32.06 -19.22 -15.91
N VAL A 341 -31.22 -19.42 -16.92
CA VAL A 341 -29.77 -19.13 -16.87
C VAL A 341 -29.44 -18.12 -17.96
N ALA A 342 -28.84 -17.00 -17.55
CA ALA A 342 -28.46 -15.89 -18.40
C ALA A 342 -26.97 -15.61 -18.28
N TYR A 343 -26.24 -15.79 -19.40
CA TYR A 343 -24.80 -15.50 -19.47
C TYR A 343 -24.56 -14.06 -19.91
N ASN A 344 -24.01 -13.26 -19.01
CA ASN A 344 -23.72 -11.86 -19.27
C ASN A 344 -22.21 -11.68 -19.43
N ILE A 345 -21.81 -11.34 -20.64
CA ILE A 345 -20.48 -10.80 -20.91
C ILE A 345 -20.61 -9.30 -20.66
N SER A 346 -19.82 -8.73 -19.72
CA SER A 346 -19.84 -7.29 -19.48
C SER A 346 -19.54 -6.57 -20.81
N PRO A 347 -20.52 -5.87 -21.42
CA PRO A 347 -20.45 -5.51 -22.83
C PRO A 347 -19.62 -4.24 -23.10
N SER A 348 -19.03 -3.63 -22.07
CA SER A 348 -18.17 -2.46 -22.22
C SER A 348 -16.75 -2.79 -21.75
N ALA A 349 -15.78 -2.57 -22.63
CA ALA A 349 -14.38 -2.43 -22.21
C ALA A 349 -14.36 -1.46 -21.02
N ASP A 350 -13.71 -1.85 -19.92
CA ASP A 350 -13.45 -0.90 -18.85
C ASP A 350 -12.65 0.27 -19.40
N PRO A 351 -13.05 1.51 -19.07
CA PRO A 351 -12.42 2.66 -19.66
C PRO A 351 -10.99 2.74 -19.11
N ALA A 352 -10.15 3.46 -19.83
CA ALA A 352 -8.81 3.74 -19.35
C ALA A 352 -8.89 4.40 -17.97
N ARG A 353 -8.05 3.95 -17.05
CA ARG A 353 -7.82 4.58 -15.75
C ARG A 353 -6.70 5.60 -15.89
N GLU A 354 -6.94 6.81 -15.42
CA GLU A 354 -5.90 7.82 -15.31
C GLU A 354 -5.03 7.54 -14.09
N LEU A 355 -3.73 7.42 -14.32
CA LEU A 355 -2.73 7.29 -13.27
C LEU A 355 -1.84 8.51 -13.20
N LYS A 356 -1.52 8.95 -11.98
CA LYS A 356 -0.53 10.00 -11.74
C LYS A 356 0.79 9.33 -11.45
N VAL A 357 1.79 9.58 -12.30
CA VAL A 357 3.13 8.99 -12.19
C VAL A 357 4.18 10.09 -12.09
N PRO A 358 5.23 9.95 -11.27
CA PRO A 358 6.22 11.00 -11.09
C PRO A 358 6.85 11.40 -12.42
N SER A 359 6.94 12.69 -12.71
CA SER A 359 7.63 13.24 -13.89
C SER A 359 8.91 13.96 -13.49
N VAL A 360 8.89 14.72 -12.39
CA VAL A 360 10.06 15.44 -11.89
C VAL A 360 10.06 15.46 -10.36
N ILE A 361 11.21 15.22 -9.74
CA ILE A 361 11.48 15.58 -8.34
C ILE A 361 12.47 16.74 -8.35
N ARG A 362 12.12 17.85 -7.71
CA ARG A 362 13.00 19.03 -7.57
C ARG A 362 13.29 19.29 -6.10
N SER A 363 14.57 19.36 -5.77
CA SER A 363 15.06 20.07 -4.58
C SER A 363 15.68 21.39 -5.02
N LYS A 364 16.19 22.18 -4.07
CA LYS A 364 16.88 23.44 -4.35
C LYS A 364 18.03 23.27 -5.37
N ASP A 365 18.73 22.13 -5.33
CA ASP A 365 20.01 21.94 -6.01
C ASP A 365 20.06 20.70 -6.91
N GLN A 366 18.99 19.89 -6.93
CA GLN A 366 18.91 18.71 -7.78
C GLN A 366 17.55 18.62 -8.48
N THR A 367 17.58 18.14 -9.72
CA THR A 367 16.39 17.77 -10.48
C THR A 367 16.55 16.32 -10.93
N ILE A 368 15.52 15.52 -10.71
CA ILE A 368 15.44 14.12 -11.15
C ILE A 368 14.24 14.03 -12.09
N THR A 369 14.47 13.67 -13.34
CA THR A 369 13.42 13.62 -14.37
C THR A 369 13.11 12.19 -14.77
N PHE A 370 11.84 11.83 -14.79
CA PHE A 370 11.32 10.51 -15.17
C PHE A 370 10.67 10.61 -16.55
N ASN A 371 11.18 9.84 -17.51
CA ASN A 371 10.72 9.85 -18.89
C ASN A 371 9.96 8.58 -19.23
N TYR A 372 8.86 8.71 -19.97
CA TYR A 372 7.99 7.59 -20.32
C TYR A 372 7.86 7.43 -21.84
N THR A 373 7.89 6.18 -22.32
CA THR A 373 7.71 5.84 -23.74
C THR A 373 6.55 4.87 -23.92
N ASP A 374 5.99 4.83 -25.14
CA ASP A 374 4.87 3.96 -25.47
C ASP A 374 5.35 2.55 -25.85
N ILE A 375 4.68 1.54 -25.30
CA ILE A 375 4.84 0.12 -25.63
C ILE A 375 3.45 -0.46 -25.86
N GLY A 376 3.10 -0.62 -27.14
CA GLY A 376 1.73 -0.91 -27.55
C GLY A 376 0.79 0.26 -27.17
N SER A 377 -0.25 -0.03 -26.39
CA SER A 377 -1.21 0.98 -25.91
C SER A 377 -0.89 1.55 -24.53
N ARG A 378 0.25 1.21 -23.94
CA ARG A 378 0.62 1.56 -22.55
C ARG A 378 1.93 2.34 -22.48
N LYS A 379 2.07 3.21 -21.48
CA LYS A 379 3.33 3.93 -21.19
C LYS A 379 4.21 3.18 -20.20
N ARG A 380 5.53 3.21 -20.38
CA ARG A 380 6.54 2.65 -19.47
C ARG A 380 7.60 3.66 -19.13
N LEU A 381 8.11 3.58 -17.90
CA LEU A 381 9.29 4.32 -17.48
C LEU A 381 10.47 3.85 -18.33
N SER A 382 11.09 4.77 -19.04
CA SER A 382 12.17 4.51 -20.01
C SER A 382 13.51 5.05 -19.55
N SER A 383 13.51 6.17 -18.81
CA SER A 383 14.72 6.66 -18.17
C SER A 383 14.45 7.52 -16.95
N ILE A 384 15.45 7.58 -16.08
CA ILE A 384 15.56 8.54 -14.98
C ILE A 384 16.85 9.32 -15.20
N ALA A 385 16.76 10.63 -15.40
CA ALA A 385 17.91 11.50 -15.59
C ALA A 385 18.19 12.29 -14.32
N ILE A 386 19.45 12.29 -13.88
CA ILE A 386 19.97 13.05 -12.74
C ILE A 386 21.12 13.94 -13.23
N PRO A 387 20.83 15.13 -13.83
CA PRO A 387 21.84 15.98 -14.44
C PRO A 387 22.95 16.42 -13.48
N ALA A 388 22.62 16.63 -12.20
CA ALA A 388 23.56 17.08 -11.17
C ALA A 388 24.76 16.13 -10.99
N THR A 389 24.61 14.84 -11.31
CA THR A 389 25.67 13.83 -11.21
C THR A 389 26.04 13.21 -12.57
N ASN A 390 25.52 13.78 -13.68
CA ASN A 390 25.59 13.19 -15.01
C ASN A 390 25.17 11.71 -15.04
N ARG A 391 24.26 11.32 -14.15
CA ARG A 391 23.80 9.93 -14.01
C ARG A 391 22.49 9.76 -14.78
N THR A 392 22.42 8.71 -15.56
CA THR A 392 21.20 8.29 -16.26
C THR A 392 20.93 6.82 -15.98
N VAL A 393 19.69 6.52 -15.62
CA VAL A 393 19.15 5.16 -15.55
C VAL A 393 18.28 4.95 -16.77
N THR A 394 18.47 3.87 -17.51
CA THR A 394 17.67 3.51 -18.69
C THR A 394 17.00 2.17 -18.44
N LEU A 395 15.69 2.09 -18.68
CA LEU A 395 14.89 0.89 -18.53
C LEU A 395 14.38 0.47 -19.92
N SER A 396 14.56 -0.80 -20.24
CA SER A 396 14.11 -1.36 -21.52
C SER A 396 13.08 -2.46 -21.28
N ASN A 397 11.91 -2.30 -21.87
CA ASN A 397 10.83 -3.27 -21.83
C ASN A 397 10.61 -3.91 -23.21
N ASP A 398 10.18 -5.18 -23.25
CA ASP A 398 9.76 -5.83 -24.49
C ASP A 398 8.29 -5.57 -24.83
N ALA A 399 7.86 -6.00 -26.03
CA ALA A 399 6.47 -5.87 -26.50
C ALA A 399 5.44 -6.59 -25.60
N SER A 400 5.87 -7.54 -24.78
CA SER A 400 5.05 -8.26 -23.80
C SER A 400 4.98 -7.56 -22.44
N ASN A 401 5.59 -6.39 -22.30
CA ASN A 401 5.65 -5.58 -21.08
C ASN A 401 6.51 -6.19 -19.96
N PHE A 402 7.52 -6.98 -20.30
CA PHE A 402 8.56 -7.42 -19.37
C PHE A 402 9.69 -6.41 -19.31
N LEU A 403 10.21 -6.11 -18.11
CA LEU A 403 11.41 -5.30 -17.94
C LEU A 403 12.62 -6.18 -18.25
N ARG A 404 13.31 -5.95 -19.37
CA ARG A 404 14.43 -6.79 -19.81
C ARG A 404 15.78 -6.29 -19.33
N GLN A 405 15.93 -4.98 -19.18
CA GLN A 405 17.20 -4.39 -18.79
C GLN A 405 17.00 -3.12 -17.99
N VAL A 406 17.84 -2.94 -16.98
CA VAL A 406 18.05 -1.67 -16.27
C VAL A 406 19.53 -1.33 -16.40
N ALA A 407 19.87 -0.29 -17.16
CA ALA A 407 21.23 0.18 -17.32
C ALA A 407 21.44 1.45 -16.49
N ILE A 408 22.52 1.51 -15.73
CA ILE A 408 22.90 2.67 -14.92
C ILE A 408 24.25 3.16 -15.43
N SER A 409 24.31 4.43 -15.85
CA SER A 409 25.54 5.04 -16.36
C SER A 409 26.66 4.96 -15.33
N GLY A 410 27.78 4.33 -15.70
CA GLY A 410 28.94 4.12 -14.83
C GLY A 410 28.91 2.85 -13.98
N GLU A 411 27.75 2.19 -13.84
CA GLU A 411 27.61 0.96 -13.04
C GLU A 411 27.33 -0.29 -13.89
N GLY A 412 26.91 -0.13 -15.16
CA GLY A 412 26.60 -1.23 -16.07
C GLY A 412 25.10 -1.58 -16.10
N ALA A 413 24.76 -2.81 -16.49
CA ALA A 413 23.38 -3.20 -16.74
C ALA A 413 22.95 -4.46 -15.99
N TYR A 414 21.77 -4.40 -15.39
CA TYR A 414 21.02 -5.55 -14.90
C TYR A 414 20.22 -6.13 -16.08
N ASN A 415 20.38 -7.41 -16.38
CA ASN A 415 19.59 -8.10 -17.41
C ASN A 415 18.64 -9.10 -16.75
N LEU A 416 17.38 -9.11 -17.18
CA LEU A 416 16.30 -9.82 -16.51
C LEU A 416 15.63 -10.82 -17.45
N ASP A 417 15.54 -12.06 -16.98
CA ASP A 417 14.88 -13.15 -17.66
C ASP A 417 13.66 -13.65 -16.88
N TYR A 418 12.68 -14.15 -17.63
CA TYR A 418 11.38 -14.55 -17.11
C TYR A 418 11.04 -15.96 -17.55
N TYR A 419 10.20 -16.65 -16.78
CA TYR A 419 9.65 -17.94 -17.20
C TYR A 419 8.76 -17.77 -18.44
N ASN A 420 9.00 -18.63 -19.43
CA ASN A 420 8.36 -18.55 -20.74
C ASN A 420 6.84 -18.62 -20.64
N GLN A 421 6.17 -17.81 -21.45
CA GLN A 421 4.74 -17.96 -21.69
C GLN A 421 4.52 -19.10 -22.70
N PRO A 422 3.51 -19.97 -22.52
CA PRO A 422 3.06 -20.81 -23.62
C PRO A 422 2.54 -19.92 -24.77
N SER A 423 2.59 -20.43 -26.01
CA SER A 423 2.24 -19.71 -27.23
C SER A 423 0.81 -19.15 -27.27
N GLN A 424 -0.09 -19.60 -26.39
CA GLN A 424 -1.46 -19.13 -26.23
C GLN A 424 -1.72 -18.69 -24.78
N PHE A 425 -1.34 -17.45 -24.44
CA PHE A 425 -1.73 -16.86 -23.16
C PHE A 425 -3.18 -16.36 -23.24
N SER A 426 -4.14 -17.19 -22.82
CA SER A 426 -5.56 -16.82 -22.82
C SER A 426 -6.01 -16.18 -21.50
N GLN A 427 -6.65 -15.02 -21.60
CA GLN A 427 -7.25 -14.30 -20.46
C GLN A 427 -8.45 -15.03 -19.83
N THR A 428 -8.99 -16.08 -20.47
CA THR A 428 -10.08 -16.91 -19.93
C THR A 428 -9.60 -18.12 -19.12
N SER A 429 -8.32 -18.48 -19.23
CA SER A 429 -7.73 -19.64 -18.57
C SER A 429 -7.16 -19.26 -17.20
N ILE A 430 -8.07 -19.02 -16.26
CA ILE A 430 -7.78 -18.57 -14.89
C ILE A 430 -8.12 -19.71 -13.92
N ASP A 431 -7.31 -19.93 -12.89
CA ASP A 431 -7.60 -20.89 -11.82
C ASP A 431 -8.49 -20.31 -10.70
N TRP A 432 -8.79 -21.09 -9.66
CA TRP A 432 -9.57 -20.62 -8.49
C TRP A 432 -8.96 -19.40 -7.78
N TRP A 433 -7.65 -19.17 -7.92
CA TRP A 433 -6.88 -18.15 -7.20
C TRP A 433 -6.58 -16.90 -8.04
N GLY A 434 -6.86 -16.93 -9.34
CA GLY A 434 -6.62 -15.83 -10.28
C GLY A 434 -5.39 -16.01 -11.18
N PHE A 435 -4.65 -17.11 -11.06
CA PHE A 435 -3.45 -17.38 -11.85
C PHE A 435 -3.78 -18.10 -13.15
N PHE A 436 -2.86 -18.00 -14.11
CA PHE A 436 -3.02 -18.68 -15.40
C PHE A 436 -2.90 -20.20 -15.23
N ASN A 437 -3.88 -20.95 -15.74
CA ASN A 437 -3.86 -22.42 -15.69
C ASN A 437 -3.74 -23.12 -17.03
N ASN A 438 -3.82 -22.38 -18.15
CA ASN A 438 -3.76 -22.93 -19.51
C ASN A 438 -4.86 -23.97 -19.82
N ALA A 439 -6.04 -23.86 -19.21
CA ALA A 439 -7.11 -24.85 -19.39
C ALA A 439 -7.86 -24.75 -20.74
N GLY A 440 -7.59 -23.73 -21.57
CA GLY A 440 -8.22 -23.59 -22.88
C GLY A 440 -9.69 -23.21 -22.82
N ASN A 441 -10.09 -22.40 -21.84
CA ASN A 441 -11.50 -22.07 -21.61
C ASN A 441 -12.06 -21.11 -22.67
N GLU A 442 -13.32 -21.30 -23.09
CA GLU A 442 -14.03 -20.38 -23.98
C GLU A 442 -14.58 -19.13 -23.26
N ASN A 443 -14.81 -19.24 -21.95
CA ASN A 443 -15.25 -18.15 -21.08
C ASN A 443 -14.55 -18.23 -19.71
N ASN A 444 -14.73 -17.21 -18.87
CA ASN A 444 -14.08 -17.11 -17.56
C ASN A 444 -15.01 -17.47 -16.37
N ILE A 445 -16.21 -17.99 -16.64
CA ILE A 445 -17.21 -18.35 -15.62
C ILE A 445 -16.96 -19.79 -15.15
N PRO A 446 -16.70 -20.01 -13.84
CA PRO A 446 -16.40 -21.33 -13.30
C PRO A 446 -17.45 -22.40 -13.64
N ARG A 447 -16.99 -23.58 -14.05
CA ARG A 447 -17.84 -24.74 -14.33
C ARG A 447 -18.10 -25.56 -13.06
N PHE A 448 -19.35 -25.72 -12.64
CA PHE A 448 -19.71 -26.60 -11.51
C PHE A 448 -21.17 -27.07 -11.54
N GLN A 449 -21.48 -28.09 -10.74
CA GLN A 449 -22.84 -28.59 -10.53
C GLN A 449 -23.58 -27.67 -9.56
N LEU A 450 -24.67 -27.07 -10.01
CA LEU A 450 -25.50 -26.19 -9.22
C LEU A 450 -26.81 -26.90 -8.87
N GLN A 451 -27.13 -26.97 -7.57
CA GLN A 451 -28.42 -27.49 -7.11
C GLN A 451 -29.52 -26.46 -7.40
N MET A 452 -30.47 -26.84 -8.24
CA MET A 452 -31.67 -26.10 -8.59
C MET A 452 -32.85 -26.52 -7.72
N ARG A 453 -33.71 -25.56 -7.37
CA ARG A 453 -34.97 -25.81 -6.65
C ARG A 453 -36.15 -25.63 -7.59
N THR A 454 -37.03 -26.64 -7.63
CA THR A 454 -38.34 -26.57 -8.31
C THR A 454 -39.46 -26.37 -7.30
N LEU A 455 -40.65 -26.02 -7.79
CA LEU A 455 -41.85 -25.93 -6.96
C LEU A 455 -42.12 -27.25 -6.23
N GLY A 456 -42.38 -27.19 -4.91
CA GLY A 456 -42.64 -28.37 -4.07
C GLY A 456 -41.40 -28.99 -3.40
N SER A 457 -40.30 -28.24 -3.30
CA SER A 457 -39.07 -28.64 -2.58
C SER A 457 -38.26 -29.78 -3.22
N THR A 458 -38.62 -30.21 -4.42
CA THR A 458 -37.79 -31.11 -5.22
C THR A 458 -36.54 -30.36 -5.72
N SER A 459 -35.37 -30.99 -5.54
CA SER A 459 -34.08 -30.43 -5.95
C SER A 459 -33.46 -31.30 -7.04
N PHE A 460 -32.91 -30.68 -8.07
CA PHE A 460 -32.12 -31.37 -9.10
C PHE A 460 -30.79 -30.63 -9.31
N THR A 461 -29.81 -31.25 -9.96
CA THR A 461 -28.52 -30.61 -10.25
C THR A 461 -28.39 -30.35 -11.74
N THR A 462 -27.77 -29.22 -12.10
CA THR A 462 -27.42 -28.91 -13.49
C THR A 462 -26.07 -28.22 -13.57
N MET A 463 -25.38 -28.39 -14.70
CA MET A 463 -24.09 -27.75 -14.95
C MET A 463 -24.28 -26.29 -15.36
N VAL A 464 -23.54 -25.39 -14.72
CA VAL A 464 -23.46 -23.97 -15.08
C VAL A 464 -22.00 -23.58 -15.30
N GLY A 465 -21.75 -22.62 -16.19
CA GLY A 465 -20.40 -22.15 -16.53
C GLY A 465 -19.66 -23.08 -17.49
N GLY A 466 -18.45 -22.69 -17.88
CA GLY A 466 -17.63 -23.43 -18.85
C GLY A 466 -16.13 -23.44 -18.55
N ALA A 467 -15.65 -22.64 -17.60
CA ALA A 467 -14.23 -22.53 -17.28
C ALA A 467 -13.79 -23.64 -16.32
N PHE A 468 -12.77 -24.40 -16.70
CA PHE A 468 -12.02 -25.25 -15.79
C PHE A 468 -11.03 -24.38 -15.02
N ARG A 469 -11.14 -24.40 -13.69
CA ARG A 469 -10.44 -23.50 -12.77
C ARG A 469 -9.39 -24.22 -11.91
N GLU A 470 -9.10 -25.49 -12.20
CA GLU A 470 -8.05 -26.21 -11.48
C GLU A 470 -6.69 -25.52 -11.66
N PRO A 471 -5.92 -25.29 -10.58
CA PRO A 471 -4.59 -24.72 -10.66
C PRO A 471 -3.63 -25.64 -11.40
N SER A 472 -2.67 -25.05 -12.12
CA SER A 472 -1.59 -25.78 -12.81
C SER A 472 -0.25 -25.25 -12.34
N ALA A 473 0.58 -26.13 -11.76
CA ALA A 473 1.89 -25.75 -11.23
C ALA A 473 2.79 -25.10 -12.30
N THR A 474 2.89 -25.73 -13.47
CA THR A 474 3.73 -25.24 -14.58
C THR A 474 3.18 -23.98 -15.23
N SER A 475 1.86 -23.82 -15.27
CA SER A 475 1.23 -22.63 -15.89
C SER A 475 1.31 -21.41 -14.98
N MET A 476 1.30 -21.61 -13.65
CA MET A 476 1.29 -20.54 -12.64
C MET A 476 2.58 -19.71 -12.63
N GLU A 477 3.71 -20.31 -13.04
CA GLU A 477 5.01 -19.63 -13.16
C GLU A 477 5.07 -18.62 -14.32
N ALA A 478 4.12 -18.68 -15.26
CA ALA A 478 4.10 -17.80 -16.42
C ALA A 478 4.26 -16.33 -16.03
N LYS A 479 5.13 -15.61 -16.75
CA LYS A 479 5.45 -14.19 -16.51
C LYS A 479 6.24 -13.89 -15.22
N SER A 480 6.60 -14.88 -14.41
CA SER A 480 7.39 -14.68 -13.20
C SER A 480 8.88 -14.50 -13.53
N LEU A 481 9.59 -13.71 -12.73
CA LEU A 481 11.03 -13.45 -12.89
C LEU A 481 11.81 -14.72 -12.61
N LYS A 482 12.65 -15.13 -13.56
CA LYS A 482 13.49 -16.33 -13.49
C LYS A 482 14.89 -16.01 -12.99
N SER A 483 15.53 -14.99 -13.55
CA SER A 483 16.90 -14.63 -13.18
C SER A 483 17.23 -13.17 -13.42
N ILE A 484 18.22 -12.69 -12.68
CA ILE A 484 18.86 -11.38 -12.86
C ILE A 484 20.35 -11.63 -13.08
N THR A 485 20.89 -11.13 -14.19
CA THR A 485 22.33 -10.97 -14.36
C THR A 485 22.70 -9.57 -13.91
N TYR A 486 23.52 -9.45 -12.88
CA TYR A 486 24.00 -8.19 -12.33
C TYR A 486 25.04 -7.55 -13.26
N PRO A 487 25.27 -6.23 -13.12
CA PRO A 487 26.33 -5.56 -13.87
C PRO A 487 27.73 -6.14 -13.67
N THR A 488 27.97 -6.78 -12.52
CA THR A 488 29.22 -7.49 -12.19
C THR A 488 29.40 -8.80 -12.96
N GLY A 489 28.37 -9.27 -13.68
CA GLY A 489 28.32 -10.60 -14.31
C GLY A 489 27.80 -11.71 -13.40
N GLY A 490 27.55 -11.42 -12.12
CA GLY A 490 26.90 -12.38 -11.22
C GLY A 490 25.47 -12.68 -11.64
N ILE A 491 25.00 -13.89 -11.36
CA ILE A 491 23.66 -14.35 -11.77
C ILE A 491 22.90 -14.79 -10.54
N PHE A 492 21.72 -14.21 -10.31
CA PHE A 492 20.77 -14.67 -9.31
C PHE A 492 19.57 -15.33 -10.01
N THR A 493 19.28 -16.57 -9.65
CA THR A 493 18.21 -17.39 -10.24
C THR A 493 17.21 -17.80 -9.18
N LEU A 494 15.93 -17.76 -9.53
CA LEU A 494 14.79 -18.14 -8.70
C LEU A 494 14.11 -19.37 -9.29
N LYS A 495 13.91 -20.38 -8.46
CA LYS A 495 13.00 -21.50 -8.77
C LYS A 495 11.78 -21.39 -7.88
N TYR A 496 10.61 -21.60 -8.47
CA TYR A 496 9.34 -21.54 -7.77
C TYR A 496 8.74 -22.92 -7.59
N GLU A 497 7.81 -22.99 -6.67
CA GLU A 497 6.76 -24.01 -6.66
C GLU A 497 5.45 -23.34 -6.22
N PRO A 498 4.28 -23.91 -6.52
CA PRO A 498 3.04 -23.41 -5.96
C PRO A 498 2.99 -23.59 -4.43
N HIS A 499 2.22 -22.74 -3.76
CA HIS A 499 1.79 -23.04 -2.38
C HIS A 499 1.04 -24.38 -2.34
N LYS A 500 1.04 -25.07 -1.19
CA LYS A 500 0.38 -26.37 -1.00
C LYS A 500 -0.38 -26.39 0.31
N PHE A 501 -1.57 -26.99 0.32
CA PHE A 501 -2.45 -27.08 1.49
C PHE A 501 -2.98 -28.50 1.67
N ILE A 502 -3.17 -28.94 2.92
CA ILE A 502 -3.87 -30.19 3.23
C ILE A 502 -5.35 -29.85 3.49
N ILE A 503 -6.24 -30.28 2.60
CA ILE A 503 -7.68 -30.10 2.70
C ILE A 503 -8.34 -31.48 2.79
N ASN A 504 -9.02 -31.77 3.90
CA ASN A 504 -9.64 -33.08 4.16
C ASN A 504 -8.67 -34.26 3.93
N GLY A 505 -7.42 -34.11 4.39
CA GLY A 505 -6.37 -35.14 4.23
C GLY A 505 -5.75 -35.24 2.83
N THR A 506 -6.13 -34.39 1.88
CA THR A 506 -5.57 -34.37 0.52
C THR A 506 -4.76 -33.10 0.27
N GLU A 507 -3.56 -33.23 -0.29
CA GLU A 507 -2.76 -32.09 -0.73
C GLU A 507 -3.40 -31.41 -1.96
N LYS A 508 -3.53 -30.08 -1.92
CA LYS A 508 -4.07 -29.24 -2.99
C LYS A 508 -3.12 -28.09 -3.31
N ILE A 509 -3.06 -27.69 -4.59
CA ILE A 509 -2.31 -26.52 -5.05
C ILE A 509 -2.98 -25.24 -4.56
N GLY A 510 -2.18 -24.40 -3.92
CA GLY A 510 -2.58 -23.17 -3.27
C GLY A 510 -2.41 -21.90 -4.12
N ALA A 511 -2.52 -20.77 -3.44
CA ALA A 511 -2.71 -19.46 -4.06
C ALA A 511 -1.39 -18.78 -4.45
N GLY A 512 -0.85 -19.08 -5.63
CA GLY A 512 0.35 -18.43 -6.17
C GLY A 512 1.64 -19.20 -5.92
N LEU A 513 2.77 -18.50 -6.05
CA LEU A 513 4.10 -19.09 -6.00
C LEU A 513 4.85 -18.76 -4.71
N ARG A 514 5.65 -19.72 -4.25
CA ARG A 514 6.73 -19.55 -3.27
C ARG A 514 8.06 -19.94 -3.90
N VAL A 515 9.16 -19.41 -3.38
CA VAL A 515 10.51 -19.72 -3.85
C VAL A 515 10.96 -21.06 -3.27
N THR A 516 11.17 -22.08 -4.11
CA THR A 516 11.69 -23.37 -3.63
C THR A 516 13.21 -23.34 -3.48
N SER A 517 13.91 -22.58 -4.32
CA SER A 517 15.35 -22.39 -4.21
C SER A 517 15.83 -21.11 -4.89
N THR A 518 16.96 -20.59 -4.42
CA THR A 518 17.73 -19.55 -5.09
C THR A 518 19.12 -20.05 -5.43
N GLU A 519 19.67 -19.56 -6.54
CA GLU A 519 21.04 -19.83 -6.95
C GLU A 519 21.73 -18.50 -7.24
N SER A 520 22.84 -18.23 -6.55
CA SER A 520 23.65 -17.03 -6.72
C SER A 520 25.03 -17.44 -7.24
N PHE A 521 25.31 -17.14 -8.50
CA PHE A 521 26.62 -17.35 -9.13
C PHE A 521 27.51 -16.13 -8.93
N ASP A 522 28.69 -16.35 -8.34
CA ASP A 522 29.77 -15.37 -8.24
C ASP A 522 30.79 -15.60 -9.38
N PRO A 523 30.93 -14.64 -10.31
CA PRO A 523 31.84 -14.76 -11.45
C PRO A 523 33.32 -14.65 -11.02
N VAL A 524 33.62 -14.08 -9.85
CA VAL A 524 34.99 -13.91 -9.35
C VAL A 524 35.50 -15.21 -8.74
N ALA A 525 34.74 -15.80 -7.82
CA ALA A 525 35.08 -17.08 -7.21
C ALA A 525 34.80 -18.29 -8.13
N GLY A 526 33.98 -18.11 -9.16
CA GLY A 526 33.49 -19.22 -10.00
C GLY A 526 32.60 -20.20 -9.24
N GLN A 527 31.95 -19.74 -8.17
CA GLN A 527 31.13 -20.56 -7.27
C GLN A 527 29.66 -20.18 -7.34
N THR A 528 28.79 -21.17 -7.13
CA THR A 528 27.35 -20.98 -7.02
C THR A 528 26.90 -21.37 -5.63
N ILE A 529 26.27 -20.43 -4.91
CA ILE A 529 25.57 -20.76 -3.67
C ILE A 529 24.11 -21.03 -3.97
N VAL A 530 23.69 -22.19 -3.50
CA VAL A 530 22.32 -22.66 -3.60
C VAL A 530 21.71 -22.61 -2.21
N LYS A 531 20.55 -21.95 -2.11
CA LYS A 531 19.68 -22.03 -0.94
C LYS A 531 18.39 -22.72 -1.34
N SER A 532 17.96 -23.72 -0.59
CA SER A 532 16.67 -24.40 -0.81
C SER A 532 15.78 -24.29 0.42
N TYR A 533 14.48 -24.26 0.20
CA TYR A 533 13.50 -23.97 1.24
C TYR A 533 12.50 -25.11 1.40
N GLN A 534 12.22 -25.47 2.65
CA GLN A 534 11.12 -26.36 3.03
C GLN A 534 10.11 -25.57 3.87
N TYR A 535 8.83 -25.84 3.62
CA TYR A 535 7.71 -25.10 4.18
C TYR A 535 6.75 -26.03 4.91
N GLU A 536 6.41 -25.69 6.15
CA GLU A 536 5.51 -26.44 7.03
C GLU A 536 4.47 -25.50 7.64
N ASP A 537 3.33 -26.08 8.05
CA ASP A 537 2.22 -25.35 8.68
C ASP A 537 1.72 -24.17 7.81
N ALA A 538 1.22 -24.50 6.62
CA ALA A 538 0.76 -23.54 5.64
C ALA A 538 -0.63 -22.99 5.99
N HIS A 539 -0.75 -21.67 6.03
CA HIS A 539 -1.98 -20.95 6.31
C HIS A 539 -2.22 -19.89 5.25
N TYR A 540 -3.47 -19.64 4.93
CA TYR A 540 -3.84 -18.61 3.96
C TYR A 540 -4.98 -17.76 4.49
N THR A 541 -5.10 -16.56 3.95
CA THR A 541 -6.03 -15.55 4.47
C THR A 541 -7.49 -15.83 4.11
N ALA A 542 -7.78 -16.71 3.15
CA ALA A 542 -9.15 -17.18 2.89
C ALA A 542 -9.53 -18.29 3.88
N GLY A 543 -10.78 -18.30 4.36
CA GLY A 543 -11.21 -19.25 5.41
C GLY A 543 -11.31 -20.70 4.94
N ASN A 544 -11.46 -20.93 3.64
CA ASN A 544 -11.61 -22.25 3.01
C ASN A 544 -10.95 -22.25 1.63
N TYR A 545 -10.61 -23.46 1.15
CA TYR A 545 -10.08 -23.65 -0.20
C TYR A 545 -11.20 -23.29 -1.19
N PRO A 546 -10.95 -22.41 -2.16
CA PRO A 546 -11.99 -21.91 -3.04
C PRO A 546 -12.59 -23.05 -3.87
N ILE A 547 -13.90 -23.16 -3.81
CA ILE A 547 -14.72 -24.08 -4.59
C ILE A 547 -15.80 -23.29 -5.35
N GLY A 548 -16.54 -23.96 -6.23
CA GLY A 548 -17.55 -23.30 -7.08
C GLY A 548 -18.54 -22.40 -6.33
N ASN A 549 -18.92 -22.77 -5.10
CA ASN A 549 -19.83 -21.99 -4.26
C ASN A 549 -19.25 -20.63 -3.82
N ASP A 550 -17.92 -20.47 -3.72
CA ASP A 550 -17.27 -19.20 -3.34
C ASP A 550 -17.34 -18.13 -4.44
N PHE A 551 -17.93 -18.45 -5.59
CA PHE A 551 -18.14 -17.55 -6.71
C PHE A 551 -19.62 -17.21 -6.90
N ILE A 552 -20.50 -17.76 -6.04
CA ILE A 552 -21.96 -17.64 -6.15
C ILE A 552 -22.49 -16.73 -5.06
N LYS A 553 -22.95 -15.55 -5.48
CA LYS A 553 -23.81 -14.75 -4.60
C LYS A 553 -25.26 -15.19 -4.73
N GLU A 554 -25.92 -15.46 -3.61
CA GLU A 554 -27.36 -15.72 -3.55
C GLU A 554 -28.14 -14.49 -3.06
N THR A 555 -29.35 -14.28 -3.60
CA THR A 555 -30.28 -13.24 -3.20
C THR A 555 -31.71 -13.77 -3.36
N GLU A 556 -32.53 -13.56 -2.35
CA GLU A 556 -33.94 -13.92 -2.40
C GLU A 556 -34.78 -12.76 -2.95
N LEU A 557 -35.53 -13.00 -4.01
CA LEU A 557 -36.48 -12.05 -4.59
C LEU A 557 -37.87 -12.39 -4.04
N CYS A 558 -38.34 -11.60 -3.10
CA CYS A 558 -39.62 -11.76 -2.43
C CYS A 558 -40.70 -10.94 -3.14
N TYR A 559 -41.78 -11.60 -3.51
CA TYR A 559 -42.91 -11.03 -4.24
C TYR A 559 -44.17 -11.12 -3.40
N ARG A 560 -44.99 -10.07 -3.53
CA ARG A 560 -46.39 -10.05 -3.10
C ARG A 560 -47.26 -9.61 -4.25
N GLU A 561 -48.19 -10.49 -4.64
CA GLU A 561 -49.19 -10.23 -5.67
C GLU A 561 -50.61 -10.15 -5.05
N PRO A 562 -51.44 -9.17 -5.43
CA PRO A 562 -52.88 -9.23 -5.22
C PRO A 562 -53.48 -10.26 -6.19
N ASP A 563 -53.96 -11.39 -5.68
CA ASP A 563 -54.67 -12.41 -6.47
C ASP A 563 -56.19 -12.16 -6.37
N PRO A 564 -56.92 -12.06 -7.49
CA PRO A 564 -58.37 -11.79 -7.50
C PRO A 564 -59.25 -12.98 -7.08
N PHE A 565 -58.69 -14.17 -6.86
CA PHE A 565 -59.41 -15.41 -6.51
C PHE A 565 -58.95 -16.06 -5.20
N VAL A 566 -57.74 -15.74 -4.73
CA VAL A 566 -57.20 -16.15 -3.44
C VAL A 566 -56.69 -14.87 -2.79
N ASP A 567 -57.16 -14.51 -1.59
CA ASP A 567 -56.98 -13.16 -1.05
C ASP A 567 -55.56 -12.58 -1.15
N ARG A 568 -54.47 -13.40 -1.16
CA ARG A 568 -53.05 -12.99 -1.32
C ARG A 568 -52.14 -14.15 -1.80
N LEU A 569 -51.15 -13.89 -2.68
CA LEU A 569 -50.04 -14.82 -2.97
C LEU A 569 -48.68 -14.18 -2.60
N ASP A 570 -48.05 -14.70 -1.56
CA ASP A 570 -46.69 -14.36 -1.13
C ASP A 570 -45.72 -15.48 -1.55
N PHE A 571 -44.68 -15.17 -2.33
CA PHE A 571 -43.68 -16.17 -2.76
C PHE A 571 -42.28 -15.58 -2.92
N SER A 572 -41.26 -16.43 -2.97
CA SER A 572 -39.89 -16.00 -3.22
C SER A 572 -39.18 -16.82 -4.30
N ILE A 573 -38.43 -16.11 -5.15
CA ILE A 573 -37.58 -16.65 -6.19
C ILE A 573 -36.13 -16.53 -5.71
N ARG A 574 -35.34 -17.58 -5.88
CA ARG A 574 -33.91 -17.50 -5.61
C ARG A 574 -33.19 -16.98 -6.85
N SER A 575 -32.43 -15.91 -6.66
CA SER A 575 -31.52 -15.34 -7.65
C SER A 575 -30.08 -15.62 -7.24
N ARG A 576 -29.27 -16.12 -8.18
CA ARG A 576 -27.85 -16.39 -7.96
C ARG A 576 -27.01 -15.77 -9.05
N THR A 577 -25.92 -15.11 -8.67
CA THR A 577 -24.93 -14.55 -9.59
C THR A 577 -23.60 -15.27 -9.41
N ILE A 578 -23.11 -15.85 -10.50
CA ILE A 578 -21.84 -16.58 -10.56
C ILE A 578 -20.84 -15.69 -11.28
N SER A 579 -19.72 -15.37 -10.63
CA SER A 579 -18.76 -14.37 -11.10
C SER A 579 -17.44 -14.99 -11.57
N THR A 580 -16.68 -14.23 -12.38
CA THR A 580 -15.31 -14.63 -12.80
C THR A 580 -14.34 -14.71 -11.62
N PHE A 581 -14.51 -13.81 -10.64
CA PHE A 581 -13.69 -13.71 -9.45
C PHE A 581 -14.55 -13.94 -8.22
N SER A 582 -14.00 -14.65 -7.24
CA SER A 582 -14.66 -14.80 -5.94
C SER A 582 -14.69 -13.45 -5.23
N PRO A 583 -15.80 -13.10 -4.54
CA PRO A 583 -15.83 -11.96 -3.63
C PRO A 583 -14.70 -11.99 -2.58
N ASN A 584 -14.18 -13.17 -2.23
CA ASN A 584 -13.08 -13.36 -1.28
C ASN A 584 -11.76 -12.72 -1.74
N ALA A 585 -11.46 -12.78 -3.04
CA ALA A 585 -10.23 -12.23 -3.59
C ALA A 585 -10.30 -10.69 -3.73
N ASN A 586 -11.48 -10.12 -3.96
CA ASN A 586 -11.62 -8.68 -4.17
C ASN A 586 -11.31 -7.84 -2.92
N ILE A 587 -11.62 -8.35 -1.72
CA ILE A 587 -11.42 -7.65 -0.44
C ILE A 587 -9.92 -7.46 -0.13
N SER A 588 -9.08 -8.39 -0.56
CA SER A 588 -7.64 -8.38 -0.35
C SER A 588 -6.87 -7.78 -1.52
N ASN A 589 -7.52 -6.91 -2.30
CA ASN A 589 -6.97 -6.34 -3.52
C ASN A 589 -6.44 -7.43 -4.45
N ASN A 590 -7.15 -8.54 -4.55
CA ASN A 590 -6.78 -9.72 -5.31
C ASN A 590 -5.45 -10.37 -4.87
N SER A 591 -4.92 -10.05 -3.69
CA SER A 591 -3.79 -10.75 -3.08
C SER A 591 -4.30 -11.81 -2.12
N THR A 592 -3.70 -13.00 -2.12
CA THR A 592 -4.06 -14.08 -1.20
C THR A 592 -2.80 -14.50 -0.48
N PRO A 593 -2.34 -13.71 0.52
CA PRO A 593 -1.14 -14.04 1.26
C PRO A 593 -1.23 -15.45 1.83
N VAL A 594 -0.17 -16.21 1.60
CA VAL A 594 0.05 -17.50 2.22
C VAL A 594 1.26 -17.34 3.12
N TRP A 595 1.16 -17.85 4.34
CA TRP A 595 2.26 -17.85 5.29
C TRP A 595 2.47 -19.24 5.90
N TYR A 596 3.63 -19.44 6.49
CA TYR A 596 4.08 -20.71 7.04
C TYR A 596 4.49 -20.55 8.49
N GLY A 597 3.95 -21.38 9.37
CA GLY A 597 4.34 -21.45 10.77
C GLY A 597 5.77 -21.95 10.96
N LYS A 598 6.33 -22.66 9.96
CA LYS A 598 7.74 -23.08 9.97
C LYS A 598 8.37 -23.10 8.58
N VAL A 599 9.58 -22.57 8.48
CA VAL A 599 10.39 -22.53 7.25
C VAL A 599 11.79 -23.00 7.56
N ILE A 600 12.35 -23.87 6.72
CA ILE A 600 13.73 -24.35 6.84
C ILE A 600 14.49 -23.92 5.59
N GLU A 601 15.52 -23.09 5.78
CA GLU A 601 16.50 -22.74 4.75
C GLU A 601 17.68 -23.71 4.85
N PHE A 602 18.01 -24.38 3.75
CA PHE A 602 19.22 -25.21 3.62
C PHE A 602 20.25 -24.50 2.75
N SER A 603 21.52 -24.64 3.11
CA SER A 603 22.67 -24.21 2.31
C SER A 603 23.77 -25.28 2.35
N ASN A 604 24.86 -25.05 1.60
CA ASN A 604 26.04 -25.92 1.66
C ASN A 604 26.69 -25.93 3.06
N GLU A 605 26.51 -24.86 3.84
CA GLU A 605 27.13 -24.67 5.16
C GLU A 605 26.30 -25.23 6.31
N GLY A 606 25.00 -25.44 6.12
CA GLY A 606 24.11 -25.83 7.20
C GLY A 606 22.64 -25.61 6.89
N LYS A 607 21.86 -25.39 7.96
CA LYS A 607 20.44 -25.05 7.84
C LYS A 607 20.03 -24.02 8.87
N THR A 608 19.01 -23.24 8.55
CA THR A 608 18.34 -22.33 9.49
C THR A 608 16.86 -22.65 9.54
N GLU A 609 16.33 -22.90 10.73
CA GLU A 609 14.91 -23.13 10.98
C GLU A 609 14.27 -21.85 11.55
N TYR A 610 13.16 -21.42 10.97
CA TYR A 610 12.36 -20.28 11.39
C TYR A 610 10.99 -20.77 11.80
N HIS A 611 10.52 -20.33 12.97
CA HIS A 611 9.17 -20.58 13.46
C HIS A 611 8.42 -19.27 13.63
N TYR A 612 7.22 -19.20 13.08
CA TYR A 612 6.40 -18.00 13.03
C TYR A 612 5.05 -18.20 13.71
N GLU A 613 4.51 -17.10 14.22
CA GLU A 613 3.11 -17.00 14.61
C GLU A 613 2.45 -15.88 13.83
N TYR A 614 1.24 -16.14 13.33
CA TYR A 614 0.42 -15.14 12.68
C TYR A 614 -0.78 -14.82 13.55
N PHE A 615 -1.00 -13.55 13.84
CA PHE A 615 -2.04 -13.14 14.77
C PHE A 615 -2.97 -12.07 14.18
N PRO A 616 -4.13 -12.45 13.62
CA PRO A 616 -5.20 -11.47 13.38
C PRO A 616 -6.63 -11.93 13.76
N ASP A 617 -6.83 -13.12 14.34
CA ASP A 617 -8.16 -13.78 14.32
C ASP A 617 -8.95 -13.81 15.63
N ALA A 618 -8.45 -13.24 16.72
CA ALA A 618 -9.15 -13.32 18.02
C ALA A 618 -10.57 -12.69 18.02
N ASN A 619 -10.88 -11.82 17.04
CA ASN A 619 -12.12 -11.04 16.98
C ASN A 619 -12.99 -11.32 15.73
N ASN A 620 -12.78 -12.45 15.04
CA ASN A 620 -13.65 -12.82 13.90
C ASN A 620 -15.04 -13.22 14.38
N ASN A 621 -15.97 -12.26 14.41
CA ASN A 621 -17.38 -12.56 14.53
C ASN A 621 -17.79 -13.48 13.36
N ARG A 622 -18.62 -14.49 13.61
CA ARG A 622 -19.31 -15.22 12.54
C ARG A 622 -20.73 -14.68 12.45
N LEU A 623 -21.11 -14.20 11.28
CA LEU A 623 -22.51 -13.93 10.94
C LEU A 623 -23.27 -15.26 10.92
N SER A 624 -23.76 -15.69 12.07
CA SER A 624 -24.43 -17.00 12.23
C SER A 624 -25.90 -16.98 11.78
N LEU A 625 -26.41 -15.83 11.33
CA LEU A 625 -27.85 -15.57 11.12
C LEU A 625 -28.34 -15.70 9.66
N VAL A 626 -27.51 -16.12 8.70
CA VAL A 626 -27.90 -16.14 7.27
C VAL A 626 -27.53 -17.47 6.60
N PRO A 627 -28.37 -18.03 5.69
CA PRO A 627 -28.05 -19.24 4.93
C PRO A 627 -26.91 -19.10 3.91
N ILE A 628 -26.23 -17.95 3.86
CA ILE A 628 -25.14 -17.69 2.91
C ILE A 628 -23.80 -17.90 3.62
N SER A 629 -22.98 -18.78 3.04
CA SER A 629 -21.60 -19.07 3.44
C SER A 629 -20.64 -17.89 3.26
N GLU A 630 -21.15 -16.74 2.85
CA GLU A 630 -20.37 -15.60 2.38
C GLU A 630 -20.62 -14.41 3.29
N PHE A 631 -19.71 -14.11 4.23
CA PHE A 631 -19.36 -12.72 4.62
C PHE A 631 -18.01 -12.71 5.34
N HIS A 632 -16.93 -12.86 4.57
CA HIS A 632 -15.54 -12.77 5.04
C HIS A 632 -15.06 -11.32 5.28
N VAL A 633 -15.93 -10.31 5.10
CA VAL A 633 -15.64 -8.89 5.33
C VAL A 633 -15.25 -8.62 6.80
N LEU A 634 -15.58 -9.52 7.73
CA LEU A 634 -15.19 -9.45 9.15
C LEU A 634 -13.67 -9.56 9.39
N ARG A 635 -12.87 -9.80 8.34
CA ARG A 635 -11.41 -9.98 8.41
C ARG A 635 -10.60 -8.74 8.01
N VAL A 636 -11.14 -7.53 8.23
CA VAL A 636 -10.47 -6.25 7.92
C VAL A 636 -9.06 -6.18 8.49
N ASN A 637 -8.83 -6.69 9.71
CA ASN A 637 -7.49 -6.71 10.33
C ASN A 637 -6.45 -7.42 9.45
N ARG A 638 -6.82 -8.42 8.63
CA ARG A 638 -5.89 -9.12 7.74
C ARG A 638 -5.41 -8.26 6.55
N LEU A 639 -6.11 -7.17 6.25
CA LEU A 639 -5.72 -6.20 5.22
C LEU A 639 -4.72 -5.18 5.74
N VAL A 640 -4.69 -4.98 7.06
CA VAL A 640 -3.93 -3.92 7.73
C VAL A 640 -2.73 -4.49 8.51
N TYR A 641 -2.80 -5.77 8.91
CA TYR A 641 -1.75 -6.52 9.58
C TYR A 641 -1.33 -7.73 8.74
N SER A 642 -0.09 -7.75 8.28
CA SER A 642 0.31 -8.68 7.22
C SER A 642 1.55 -9.52 7.52
N ALA A 643 2.38 -9.14 8.49
CA ALA A 643 3.63 -9.83 8.77
C ALA A 643 3.48 -10.86 9.91
N PRO A 644 3.79 -12.14 9.67
CA PRO A 644 3.99 -13.12 10.72
C PRO A 644 5.15 -12.70 11.64
N ARG A 645 5.05 -13.02 12.93
CA ARG A 645 6.07 -12.71 13.94
C ARG A 645 7.02 -13.89 14.07
N LEU A 646 8.33 -13.63 14.08
CA LEU A 646 9.35 -14.65 14.27
C LEU A 646 9.43 -15.04 15.75
N LEU A 647 8.92 -16.22 16.11
CA LEU A 647 8.98 -16.76 17.47
C LEU A 647 10.32 -17.41 17.78
N ARG A 648 10.90 -18.13 16.82
CA ARG A 648 12.17 -18.83 17.03
C ARG A 648 12.96 -18.93 15.74
N GLN A 649 14.27 -18.71 15.84
CA GLN A 649 15.24 -18.96 14.79
C GLN A 649 16.32 -19.90 15.33
N GLN A 650 16.61 -20.99 14.64
CA GLN A 650 17.71 -21.90 14.97
C GLN A 650 18.65 -22.05 13.81
N ILE A 651 19.93 -21.79 14.05
CA ILE A 651 20.99 -21.90 13.05
C ILE A 651 21.81 -23.13 13.38
N PHE A 652 22.05 -23.96 12.37
CA PHE A 652 22.82 -25.18 12.44
C PHE A 652 23.95 -25.16 11.42
N LYS A 653 25.11 -25.68 11.79
CA LYS A 653 26.20 -25.98 10.86
C LYS A 653 26.11 -27.44 10.42
N ARG A 654 26.56 -27.73 9.21
CA ARG A 654 26.66 -29.11 8.69
C ARG A 654 27.89 -29.80 9.27
N VAL A 655 27.72 -31.02 9.79
CA VAL A 655 28.83 -31.86 10.31
C VAL A 655 28.64 -33.29 9.82
N GLY A 656 29.51 -33.74 8.92
CA GLY A 656 29.35 -35.02 8.22
C GLY A 656 28.03 -35.08 7.46
N SER A 657 27.19 -36.08 7.78
CA SER A 657 25.82 -36.21 7.24
C SER A 657 24.75 -35.54 8.11
N GLY A 658 25.13 -34.98 9.27
CA GLY A 658 24.20 -34.40 10.24
C GLY A 658 24.33 -32.88 10.39
N TYR A 659 23.68 -32.35 11.43
CA TYR A 659 23.66 -30.93 11.75
C TYR A 659 23.87 -30.73 13.26
N GLU A 660 24.67 -29.73 13.61
CA GLU A 660 24.90 -29.31 14.99
C GLU A 660 24.37 -27.89 15.21
N PRO A 661 23.66 -27.60 16.32
CA PRO A 661 23.18 -26.25 16.60
C PRO A 661 24.35 -25.30 16.85
N VAL A 662 24.25 -24.09 16.32
CA VAL A 662 25.24 -23.01 16.48
C VAL A 662 24.63 -21.85 17.27
N LYS A 663 23.38 -21.51 16.98
CA LYS A 663 22.69 -20.39 17.63
C LYS A 663 21.19 -20.64 17.65
N SER A 664 20.52 -20.24 18.73
CA SER A 664 19.07 -20.13 18.78
C SER A 664 18.64 -18.77 19.32
N ILE A 665 17.67 -18.15 18.68
CA ILE A 665 17.01 -16.92 19.10
C ILE A 665 15.55 -17.27 19.35
N ASN A 666 15.03 -17.03 20.54
CA ASN A 666 13.62 -17.20 20.89
C ASN A 666 13.04 -15.85 21.29
N ASN A 667 11.92 -15.46 20.68
CA ASN A 667 11.24 -14.19 20.91
C ASN A 667 9.89 -14.42 21.56
N ILE A 668 9.54 -13.56 22.52
CA ILE A 668 8.23 -13.51 23.16
C ILE A 668 7.65 -12.13 22.91
N TYR A 669 6.41 -12.09 22.41
CA TYR A 669 5.67 -10.85 22.15
C TYR A 669 4.60 -10.64 23.20
N SER A 670 4.20 -9.39 23.42
CA SER A 670 3.06 -9.09 24.29
C SER A 670 1.79 -9.78 23.77
N PRO A 671 0.93 -10.31 24.66
CA PRO A 671 -0.35 -10.84 24.23
C PRO A 671 -1.15 -9.71 23.60
N ALA A 672 -1.77 -9.97 22.45
CA ALA A 672 -2.75 -9.04 21.89
C ALA A 672 -3.85 -8.83 22.93
N GLN A 673 -4.26 -7.58 23.16
CA GLN A 673 -5.34 -7.24 24.10
C GLN A 673 -6.62 -6.96 23.30
N PRO A 674 -7.39 -7.99 22.89
CA PRO A 674 -8.49 -7.86 21.95
C PRO A 674 -9.65 -6.96 22.41
N TYR A 675 -9.62 -6.34 23.59
CA TYR A 675 -10.75 -5.60 24.16
C TYR A 675 -10.42 -4.16 24.64
N VAL A 676 -9.17 -3.69 24.53
CA VAL A 676 -8.78 -2.39 25.13
C VAL A 676 -8.71 -1.25 24.11
N SER A 677 -8.53 -1.53 22.81
CA SER A 677 -8.31 -0.50 21.77
C SER A 677 -9.00 -0.77 20.42
N ASN A 678 -10.11 -1.50 20.41
CA ASN A 678 -10.78 -1.81 19.14
C ASN A 678 -11.62 -0.64 18.62
N ILE A 679 -11.50 -0.37 17.33
CA ILE A 679 -12.40 0.51 16.59
C ILE A 679 -13.52 -0.35 16.01
N GLN A 680 -14.76 -0.06 16.39
CA GLN A 680 -15.93 -0.82 15.96
C GLN A 680 -16.51 -0.26 14.65
N GLY A 681 -16.79 -1.14 13.69
CA GLY A 681 -17.63 -0.85 12.53
C GLY A 681 -18.72 -1.90 12.36
N TYR A 682 -19.57 -1.72 11.35
CA TYR A 682 -20.67 -2.60 11.00
C TYR A 682 -20.72 -2.91 9.52
N ILE A 683 -20.86 -4.19 9.20
CA ILE A 683 -21.12 -4.63 7.83
C ILE A 683 -22.60 -4.93 7.74
N ALA A 684 -23.30 -4.31 6.80
CA ALA A 684 -24.70 -4.57 6.50
C ALA A 684 -24.83 -5.01 5.03
N VAL A 685 -25.47 -6.15 4.79
CA VAL A 685 -25.58 -6.72 3.44
C VAL A 685 -27.02 -7.08 3.12
N PRO A 686 -27.56 -6.60 1.98
CA PRO A 686 -28.87 -7.01 1.53
C PRO A 686 -28.80 -8.43 0.95
N PHE A 687 -29.66 -9.31 1.45
CA PHE A 687 -29.78 -10.70 0.97
C PHE A 687 -31.21 -11.03 0.50
N LYS A 688 -32.18 -10.15 0.77
CA LYS A 688 -33.52 -10.20 0.16
C LYS A 688 -33.84 -8.91 -0.57
N ARG A 689 -34.71 -8.99 -1.58
CA ARG A 689 -35.30 -7.84 -2.26
C ARG A 689 -36.81 -7.98 -2.30
N PHE A 690 -37.51 -6.89 -2.06
CA PHE A 690 -38.97 -6.88 -2.08
C PHE A 690 -39.48 -6.28 -3.38
N LYS A 691 -40.58 -6.84 -3.89
CA LYS A 691 -41.35 -6.27 -4.97
C LYS A 691 -42.85 -6.44 -4.69
N THR A 692 -43.60 -5.34 -4.79
CA THR A 692 -45.07 -5.35 -4.76
C THR A 692 -45.57 -5.11 -6.17
N ILE A 693 -46.45 -5.98 -6.67
CA ILE A 693 -47.10 -5.82 -7.97
C ILE A 693 -48.48 -5.22 -7.71
N ASP A 694 -48.59 -3.90 -7.67
CA ASP A 694 -49.91 -3.24 -7.61
C ASP A 694 -50.42 -3.00 -9.03
N ASN A 695 -51.72 -3.22 -9.27
CA ASN A 695 -52.40 -3.27 -10.59
C ASN A 695 -52.18 -2.08 -11.55
N GLU A 696 -51.48 -1.01 -11.17
CA GLU A 696 -51.19 0.14 -12.04
C GLU A 696 -49.75 0.68 -11.95
N ARG A 697 -48.86 0.12 -11.12
CA ARG A 697 -47.43 0.54 -11.05
C ARG A 697 -46.50 -0.63 -10.79
N ASN A 698 -45.65 -0.93 -11.77
CA ASN A 698 -44.52 -1.83 -11.61
C ASN A 698 -43.48 -1.12 -10.72
N SER A 699 -43.45 -1.42 -9.42
CA SER A 699 -42.42 -0.88 -8.51
C SER A 699 -41.09 -1.60 -8.72
N ASP A 700 -39.97 -0.85 -8.68
CA ASP A 700 -38.63 -1.43 -8.74
C ASP A 700 -38.36 -2.31 -7.53
N PHE A 701 -37.44 -3.27 -7.66
CA PHE A 701 -36.92 -4.00 -6.50
C PHE A 701 -36.19 -3.03 -5.58
N THR A 702 -36.81 -2.65 -4.47
CA THR A 702 -36.17 -1.76 -3.51
C THR A 702 -35.77 -2.54 -2.25
N ALA A 703 -34.63 -2.14 -1.68
CA ALA A 703 -34.35 -2.41 -0.27
C ALA A 703 -34.97 -1.32 0.63
N SER A 704 -35.76 -0.39 0.06
CA SER A 704 -36.23 0.82 0.74
C SER A 704 -37.22 0.48 1.85
N GLY A 705 -37.07 1.18 2.98
CA GLY A 705 -37.83 1.02 4.21
C GLY A 705 -39.35 1.26 4.10
N PRO A 706 -40.03 1.41 5.25
CA PRO A 706 -41.47 1.24 5.35
C PRO A 706 -42.24 2.39 4.68
N SER A 707 -42.75 2.17 3.47
CA SER A 707 -44.11 2.62 3.19
C SER A 707 -45.05 1.72 3.99
N THR A 708 -46.29 2.15 4.24
CA THR A 708 -47.30 1.35 4.95
C THR A 708 -47.51 -0.06 4.34
N THR A 709 -47.08 -0.28 3.09
CA THR A 709 -47.00 -1.56 2.38
C THR A 709 -45.79 -2.45 2.73
N THR A 710 -44.65 -1.91 3.19
CA THR A 710 -43.42 -2.69 3.49
C THR A 710 -43.42 -3.32 4.90
N GLY A 711 -44.13 -2.75 5.87
CA GLY A 711 -44.26 -3.33 7.22
C GLY A 711 -44.92 -4.72 7.22
N THR A 712 -45.82 -4.97 6.28
CA THR A 712 -46.45 -6.28 6.10
C THR A 712 -45.56 -7.29 5.37
N LEU A 713 -44.57 -6.86 4.59
CA LEU A 713 -43.59 -7.73 3.93
C LEU A 713 -42.49 -8.17 4.91
N LEU A 714 -42.02 -7.25 5.77
CA LEU A 714 -41.10 -7.55 6.86
C LEU A 714 -41.66 -8.60 7.82
N ASN A 715 -42.97 -8.56 8.11
CA ASN A 715 -43.63 -9.57 8.94
C ASN A 715 -43.70 -10.97 8.29
N VAL A 716 -43.76 -11.03 6.96
CA VAL A 716 -43.89 -12.31 6.23
C VAL A 716 -42.53 -12.91 5.90
N PHE A 717 -41.61 -12.10 5.40
CA PHE A 717 -40.31 -12.55 4.90
C PHE A 717 -39.15 -12.24 5.85
N GLY A 718 -39.37 -11.51 6.95
CA GLY A 718 -38.31 -11.07 7.87
C GLY A 718 -37.47 -9.92 7.31
N SER A 719 -36.39 -9.55 8.03
CA SER A 719 -35.49 -8.49 7.59
C SER A 719 -34.80 -8.84 6.25
N PRO A 720 -34.72 -7.89 5.30
CA PRO A 720 -34.00 -8.09 4.04
C PRO A 720 -32.48 -7.93 4.14
N ILE A 721 -31.96 -7.51 5.31
CA ILE A 721 -30.57 -7.12 5.51
C ILE A 721 -29.99 -7.87 6.70
N ALA A 722 -28.84 -8.49 6.48
CA ALA A 722 -28.04 -9.08 7.53
C ALA A 722 -26.98 -8.08 7.98
N TYR A 723 -26.62 -8.08 9.26
CA TYR A 723 -25.58 -7.19 9.75
C TYR A 723 -24.77 -7.81 10.90
N SER A 724 -23.50 -7.40 11.01
CA SER A 724 -22.62 -7.76 12.12
C SER A 724 -21.64 -6.64 12.41
N ALA A 725 -21.34 -6.45 13.70
CA ALA A 725 -20.20 -5.66 14.11
C ALA A 725 -18.89 -6.36 13.71
N TYR A 726 -17.88 -5.56 13.40
CA TYR A 726 -16.49 -5.98 13.27
C TYR A 726 -15.60 -5.00 14.03
N TYR A 727 -14.39 -5.46 14.36
CA TYR A 727 -13.46 -4.69 15.17
C TYR A 727 -12.11 -4.60 14.46
N ILE A 728 -11.61 -3.38 14.32
CA ILE A 728 -10.25 -3.10 13.88
C ILE A 728 -9.39 -2.94 15.14
N THR A 729 -8.44 -3.84 15.34
CA THR A 729 -7.51 -3.76 16.48
C THR A 729 -6.41 -2.78 16.13
N THR A 730 -6.04 -1.85 17.03
CA THR A 730 -4.97 -0.86 16.78
C THR A 730 -3.69 -1.15 17.55
N ASP A 731 -3.68 -2.18 18.41
CA ASP A 731 -2.58 -2.46 19.33
C ASP A 731 -1.27 -2.80 18.62
N ASN A 732 -0.19 -2.21 19.14
CA ASN A 732 1.17 -2.68 18.91
C ASN A 732 1.43 -3.91 19.76
N THR A 733 1.58 -5.07 19.13
CA THR A 733 2.16 -6.25 19.78
C THR A 733 3.67 -6.14 19.78
N SER A 734 4.22 -5.67 20.88
CA SER A 734 5.64 -5.37 20.98
C SER A 734 6.45 -6.61 21.38
N LEU A 735 7.71 -6.67 20.95
CA LEU A 735 8.65 -7.72 21.34
C LEU A 735 9.03 -7.52 22.81
N THR A 736 8.62 -8.42 23.71
CA THR A 736 8.84 -8.27 25.16
C THR A 736 10.08 -9.00 25.67
N GLU A 737 10.52 -10.05 25.01
CA GLU A 737 11.71 -10.81 25.40
C GLU A 737 12.40 -11.43 24.19
N THR A 738 13.74 -11.45 24.21
CA THR A 738 14.57 -12.24 23.30
C THR A 738 15.57 -13.05 24.12
N LEU A 739 15.58 -14.36 23.92
CA LEU A 739 16.55 -15.29 24.49
C LEU A 739 17.48 -15.80 23.38
N THR A 740 18.75 -15.42 23.43
CA THR A 740 19.79 -15.90 22.52
C THR A 740 20.67 -16.92 23.23
N ALA A 741 20.76 -18.13 22.69
CA ALA A 741 21.76 -19.12 23.11
C ALA A 741 22.75 -19.35 21.96
N THR A 742 24.04 -19.29 22.27
CA THR A 742 25.13 -19.62 21.34
C THR A 742 25.81 -20.88 21.83
N TYR A 743 25.93 -21.87 20.95
CA TYR A 743 26.43 -23.20 21.29
C TYR A 743 27.88 -23.36 20.84
N SER A 744 28.72 -23.88 21.73
CA SER A 744 30.08 -24.32 21.44
C SER A 744 30.19 -25.84 21.61
N ALA A 745 31.34 -26.44 21.29
CA ALA A 745 31.53 -27.88 21.40
C ALA A 745 31.41 -28.44 22.83
N ALA A 746 31.55 -27.60 23.87
CA ALA A 746 31.57 -28.02 25.27
C ALA A 746 30.54 -27.30 26.16
N ASP A 747 30.00 -26.15 25.73
CA ASP A 747 29.14 -25.30 26.56
C ASP A 747 28.22 -24.40 25.72
N SER A 748 27.26 -23.72 26.35
CA SER A 748 26.40 -22.71 25.73
C SER A 748 26.37 -21.41 26.54
N THR A 749 26.53 -20.28 25.86
CA THR A 749 26.32 -18.96 26.47
C THR A 749 24.90 -18.49 26.19
N VAL A 750 24.20 -18.04 27.22
CA VAL A 750 22.83 -17.51 27.12
C VAL A 750 22.82 -16.01 27.42
N GLU A 751 22.10 -15.26 26.59
CA GLU A 751 21.77 -13.86 26.77
C GLU A 751 20.24 -13.71 26.72
N LYS A 752 19.65 -13.08 27.73
CA LYS A 752 18.23 -12.74 27.77
C LYS A 752 18.08 -11.23 27.75
N ILE A 753 17.33 -10.72 26.79
CA ILE A 753 16.97 -9.30 26.69
C ILE A 753 15.46 -9.18 26.96
N VAL A 754 15.09 -8.32 27.90
CA VAL A 754 13.70 -7.98 28.23
C VAL A 754 13.44 -6.53 27.81
N TYR A 755 12.35 -6.30 27.11
CA TYR A 755 11.97 -4.98 26.61
C TYR A 755 10.66 -4.53 27.28
N THR A 756 10.61 -3.26 27.65
CA THR A 756 9.36 -2.58 28.04
C THR A 756 9.17 -1.35 27.18
N TYR A 757 7.92 -0.99 26.92
CA TYR A 757 7.55 0.10 26.04
C TYR A 757 6.79 1.17 26.82
N ASP A 758 6.82 2.40 26.31
CA ASP A 758 6.09 3.51 26.89
C ASP A 758 4.57 3.26 26.82
N ALA A 759 3.88 3.42 27.95
CA ALA A 759 2.45 3.11 28.05
C ALA A 759 1.55 4.04 27.21
N ALA A 760 1.94 5.31 27.03
CA ALA A 760 1.19 6.28 26.23
C ALA A 760 1.63 6.27 24.75
N ARG A 761 2.84 5.80 24.46
CA ARG A 761 3.46 5.73 23.14
C ARG A 761 4.11 4.35 22.94
N PRO A 762 3.34 3.27 22.73
CA PRO A 762 3.86 1.90 22.71
C PRO A 762 4.85 1.57 21.58
N TYR A 763 5.05 2.50 20.64
CA TYR A 763 6.13 2.45 19.64
C TYR A 763 7.50 2.94 20.17
N ASN A 764 7.55 3.55 21.35
CA ASN A 764 8.77 3.99 22.02
C ASN A 764 9.24 2.92 23.03
N LEU A 765 10.51 2.54 22.94
CA LEU A 765 11.15 1.63 23.89
C LEU A 765 11.41 2.37 25.20
N ALA A 766 10.82 1.94 26.31
CA ALA A 766 11.02 2.55 27.62
C ALA A 766 12.25 1.97 28.32
N GLU A 767 12.40 0.64 28.33
CA GLU A 767 13.54 -0.03 28.95
C GLU A 767 14.00 -1.24 28.15
N LYS A 768 15.30 -1.52 28.24
CA LYS A 768 15.94 -2.73 27.73
C LYS A 768 16.83 -3.30 28.83
N THR A 769 16.49 -4.47 29.34
CA THR A 769 17.26 -5.18 30.37
C THR A 769 17.95 -6.38 29.75
N THR A 770 19.28 -6.40 29.77
CA THR A 770 20.11 -7.49 29.27
C THR A 770 20.67 -8.28 30.46
N LEU A 771 20.46 -9.59 30.45
CA LEU A 771 20.98 -10.56 31.40
C LEU A 771 21.96 -11.48 30.67
N THR A 772 23.22 -11.46 31.10
CA THR A 772 24.28 -12.30 30.53
C THR A 772 24.62 -13.49 31.44
N SER A 773 25.23 -14.52 30.86
CA SER A 773 25.61 -15.77 31.55
C SER A 773 26.65 -15.60 32.66
N ASP A 774 27.29 -14.43 32.77
CA ASP A 774 28.18 -14.01 33.86
C ASP A 774 27.44 -13.31 35.02
N GLU A 775 26.11 -13.43 35.09
CA GLU A 775 25.19 -12.76 36.04
C GLU A 775 25.16 -11.22 35.92
N GLY A 776 25.76 -10.65 34.87
CA GLY A 776 25.66 -9.23 34.58
C GLY A 776 24.23 -8.81 34.21
N THR A 777 23.62 -7.94 35.01
CA THR A 777 22.36 -7.27 34.65
C THR A 777 22.64 -5.84 34.20
N TYR A 778 22.33 -5.55 32.94
CA TYR A 778 22.45 -4.22 32.33
C TYR A 778 21.07 -3.68 32.00
N LYS A 779 20.68 -2.54 32.57
CA LYS A 779 19.39 -1.91 32.32
C LYS A 779 19.59 -0.57 31.63
N GLU A 780 19.12 -0.47 30.39
CA GLU A 780 18.98 0.79 29.67
C GLU A 780 17.56 1.32 29.85
N SER A 781 17.41 2.60 30.19
CA SER A 781 16.11 3.29 30.24
C SER A 781 16.14 4.52 29.34
N TYR A 782 15.07 4.74 28.59
CA TYR A 782 14.92 5.82 27.62
C TYR A 782 13.73 6.69 27.99
N TYR A 783 13.93 8.01 27.96
CA TYR A 783 12.93 9.00 28.34
C TYR A 783 12.71 9.97 27.18
N TYR A 784 11.45 10.13 26.80
CA TYR A 784 10.97 10.96 25.71
C TYR A 784 10.23 12.19 26.26
N THR A 785 9.74 13.04 25.37
CA THR A 785 9.06 14.30 25.69
C THR A 785 7.81 14.14 26.56
N ASN A 786 7.12 12.99 26.49
CA ASN A 786 5.93 12.68 27.30
C ASN A 786 6.25 12.08 28.68
N ASN A 787 7.52 11.78 28.99
CA ASN A 787 7.90 11.16 30.25
C ASN A 787 8.28 12.18 31.31
N THR A 788 8.22 11.74 32.58
CA THR A 788 8.94 12.42 33.67
C THR A 788 10.43 12.12 33.53
N ILE A 789 11.20 13.12 33.09
CA ILE A 789 12.64 13.01 32.85
C ILE A 789 13.40 13.05 34.19
N PRO A 790 14.20 12.02 34.56
CA PRO A 790 14.81 11.91 35.89
C PRO A 790 15.74 13.06 36.27
N ASN A 791 16.57 13.52 35.33
CA ASN A 791 17.56 14.57 35.58
C ASN A 791 17.15 15.92 34.97
N ARG A 792 15.84 16.16 34.84
CA ARG A 792 15.28 17.36 34.20
C ARG A 792 15.76 18.68 34.82
N SER A 793 16.10 18.68 36.11
CA SER A 793 16.60 19.85 36.83
C SER A 793 17.98 20.34 36.34
N ALA A 794 18.73 19.53 35.60
CA ALA A 794 19.99 19.94 34.99
C ALA A 794 19.79 20.82 33.73
N LEU A 795 18.58 20.80 33.15
CA LEU A 795 18.24 21.63 32.00
C LEU A 795 17.90 23.05 32.42
N THR A 796 18.22 24.02 31.55
CA THR A 796 17.78 25.41 31.76
C THR A 796 16.26 25.55 31.58
N THR A 797 15.69 26.65 32.08
CA THR A 797 14.27 26.98 31.86
C THR A 797 13.94 27.05 30.36
N ALA A 798 14.83 27.63 29.55
CA ALA A 798 14.65 27.74 28.10
C ALA A 798 14.64 26.35 27.42
N GLN A 799 15.59 25.47 27.77
CA GLN A 799 15.64 24.10 27.25
C GLN A 799 14.39 23.31 27.61
N ASN A 800 13.89 23.47 28.84
CA ASN A 800 12.65 22.83 29.27
C ASN A 800 11.42 23.29 28.46
N GLN A 801 11.35 24.58 28.12
CA GLN A 801 10.30 25.11 27.24
C GLN A 801 10.44 24.56 25.82
N VAL A 802 11.65 24.46 25.29
CA VAL A 802 11.91 23.92 23.95
C VAL A 802 11.50 22.44 23.87
N ILE A 803 11.81 21.62 24.86
CA ILE A 803 11.39 20.21 24.90
C ILE A 803 9.86 20.07 24.88
N ALA A 804 9.13 20.98 25.55
CA ALA A 804 7.66 20.99 25.47
C ALA A 804 7.16 21.38 24.06
N GLN A 805 7.86 22.29 23.36
CA GLN A 805 7.53 22.67 21.98
C GLN A 805 7.86 21.55 20.98
N MET A 806 8.92 20.78 21.21
CA MET A 806 9.27 19.60 20.40
C MET A 806 8.13 18.59 20.37
N ASP A 807 7.47 18.38 21.51
CA ASP A 807 6.31 17.48 21.61
C ASP A 807 5.15 17.93 20.71
N GLN A 808 4.85 19.24 20.74
CA GLN A 808 3.83 19.86 19.90
C GLN A 808 4.19 19.83 18.41
N ALA A 809 5.47 19.77 18.09
CA ALA A 809 6.02 19.66 16.74
C ALA A 809 6.21 18.21 16.27
N ASN A 810 5.59 17.24 16.95
CA ASN A 810 5.59 15.81 16.62
C ASN A 810 6.96 15.09 16.77
N TYR A 811 7.93 15.64 17.51
CA TYR A 811 9.21 14.96 17.82
C TYR A 811 9.02 13.86 18.89
N LYS A 812 8.19 12.86 18.57
CA LYS A 812 7.64 11.89 19.55
C LYS A 812 8.59 10.74 19.91
N THR A 813 9.57 10.45 19.06
CA THR A 813 10.53 9.34 19.22
C THR A 813 11.94 9.83 19.61
N THR A 814 12.13 11.14 19.78
CA THR A 814 13.42 11.71 20.17
C THR A 814 13.70 11.40 21.64
N VAL A 815 14.75 10.64 21.92
CA VAL A 815 15.21 10.35 23.28
C VAL A 815 15.82 11.61 23.88
N ILE A 816 15.22 12.11 24.96
CA ILE A 816 15.69 13.28 25.70
C ILE A 816 16.72 12.87 26.76
N GLN A 817 16.51 11.72 27.40
CA GLN A 817 17.47 11.16 28.35
C GLN A 817 17.60 9.64 28.18
N GLN A 818 18.83 9.13 28.27
CA GLN A 818 19.12 7.70 28.33
C GLN A 818 19.97 7.41 29.57
N THR A 819 19.64 6.37 30.32
CA THR A 819 20.44 5.90 31.45
C THR A 819 20.87 4.45 31.25
N LEU A 820 22.06 4.10 31.74
CA LEU A 820 22.52 2.72 31.85
C LEU A 820 22.84 2.41 33.32
N GLU A 821 22.35 1.28 33.80
CA GLU A 821 22.63 0.75 35.13
C GLU A 821 23.21 -0.67 35.05
N LYS A 822 24.18 -1.00 35.90
CA LYS A 822 24.76 -2.34 36.06
C LYS A 822 24.57 -2.80 37.49
N GLY A 823 23.86 -3.91 37.71
CA GLY A 823 23.60 -4.44 39.06
C GLY A 823 22.89 -3.43 39.97
N GLY A 824 21.95 -2.66 39.43
CA GLY A 824 21.20 -1.61 40.14
C GLY A 824 21.99 -0.32 40.42
N LYS A 825 23.24 -0.21 39.96
CA LYS A 825 24.06 1.00 40.10
C LYS A 825 24.14 1.73 38.77
N ARG A 826 23.96 3.05 38.79
CA ARG A 826 24.11 3.92 37.61
C ARG A 826 25.54 3.81 37.05
N VAL A 827 25.65 3.53 35.75
CA VAL A 827 26.89 3.58 34.97
C VAL A 827 27.01 4.94 34.30
N PHE A 828 25.96 5.35 33.58
CA PHE A 828 25.86 6.70 33.03
C PHE A 828 24.41 7.17 32.92
N SER A 829 24.25 8.48 32.82
CA SER A 829 23.02 9.16 32.40
C SER A 829 23.39 10.22 31.38
N ASN A 830 22.85 10.14 30.17
CA ASN A 830 23.02 11.11 29.09
C ASN A 830 21.71 11.85 28.90
N LEU A 831 21.73 13.17 29.06
CA LEU A 831 20.59 14.07 28.92
C LEU A 831 20.92 15.12 27.87
N VAL A 832 19.97 15.40 26.98
CA VAL A 832 20.15 16.39 25.91
C VAL A 832 19.20 17.57 26.14
N GLY A 833 19.77 18.75 26.31
CA GLY A 833 19.06 20.02 26.21
C GLY A 833 18.98 20.44 24.75
N TYR A 834 17.83 20.98 24.33
CA TYR A 834 17.58 21.39 22.95
C TYR A 834 17.35 22.89 22.85
N LYS A 835 17.64 23.44 21.67
CA LYS A 835 17.26 24.79 21.28
C LYS A 835 16.43 24.79 19.99
N LYS A 836 15.61 25.82 19.84
CA LYS A 836 14.78 26.07 18.66
C LYS A 836 15.52 27.00 17.70
N LEU A 837 15.71 26.59 16.45
CA LEU A 837 16.26 27.43 15.38
C LEU A 837 15.15 28.18 14.63
N SER A 838 14.02 27.51 14.37
CA SER A 838 12.83 28.05 13.73
C SER A 838 11.59 27.27 14.16
N ASP A 839 10.41 27.68 13.73
CA ASP A 839 9.19 26.89 13.92
C ASP A 839 9.39 25.49 13.32
N PHE A 840 9.21 24.46 14.15
CA PHE A 840 9.42 23.04 13.82
C PHE A 840 10.89 22.56 13.66
N PHE A 841 11.90 23.42 13.91
CA PHE A 841 13.31 23.04 13.80
C PHE A 841 14.04 23.08 15.15
N PHE A 842 14.34 21.89 15.67
CA PHE A 842 14.96 21.72 16.98
C PHE A 842 16.26 20.94 16.85
N LEU A 843 17.30 21.40 17.52
CA LEU A 843 18.62 20.77 17.51
C LEU A 843 19.20 20.72 18.93
N PRO A 844 20.10 19.74 19.21
CA PRO A 844 20.81 19.69 20.47
C PRO A 844 21.53 21.02 20.79
N GLU A 845 21.50 21.44 22.04
CA GLU A 845 22.21 22.63 22.53
C GLU A 845 23.31 22.23 23.51
N THR A 846 23.00 21.36 24.47
CA THR A 846 23.96 20.85 25.45
C THR A 846 23.69 19.38 25.73
N GLN A 847 24.74 18.57 25.70
CA GLN A 847 24.72 17.21 26.20
C GLN A 847 25.31 17.18 27.60
N TYR A 848 24.51 16.71 28.56
CA TYR A 848 24.92 16.50 29.93
C TYR A 848 25.15 15.01 30.17
N THR A 849 26.20 14.67 30.92
CA THR A 849 26.49 13.31 31.35
C THR A 849 26.77 13.27 32.84
N GLN A 850 26.16 12.31 33.51
CA GLN A 850 26.54 11.85 34.85
C GLN A 850 27.18 10.47 34.70
N LEU A 851 28.31 10.24 35.37
CA LEU A 851 29.01 8.96 35.40
C LEU A 851 28.93 8.36 36.81
N GLY A 852 28.73 7.05 36.88
CA GLY A 852 28.70 6.31 38.14
C GLY A 852 27.63 6.86 39.10
N SER A 853 28.00 6.93 40.38
CA SER A 853 27.17 7.42 41.47
C SER A 853 27.26 8.95 41.72
N SER A 854 27.85 9.72 40.80
CA SER A 854 27.84 11.20 40.91
C SER A 854 26.41 11.69 41.04
N THR A 855 26.15 12.76 41.80
CA THR A 855 24.81 13.40 41.86
C THR A 855 24.67 14.55 40.87
N ILE A 856 25.74 14.90 40.16
CA ILE A 856 25.82 16.08 39.29
C ILE A 856 25.81 15.62 37.83
N MET A 857 24.96 16.26 37.02
CA MET A 857 24.98 16.17 35.57
C MET A 857 25.98 17.21 35.05
N GLU A 858 27.11 16.77 34.51
CA GLU A 858 28.11 17.66 33.93
C GLU A 858 27.81 17.89 32.46
N ALA A 859 27.83 19.13 32.00
CA ALA A 859 27.84 19.38 30.56
C ALA A 859 29.12 18.75 29.95
N LYS A 860 28.97 17.86 28.97
CA LYS A 860 30.09 17.23 28.25
C LYS A 860 30.34 17.87 26.90
N LEU A 861 29.29 18.39 26.27
CA LEU A 861 29.39 19.01 24.95
C LEU A 861 28.34 20.10 24.81
N ASN A 862 28.76 21.29 24.40
CA ASN A 862 27.90 22.41 24.04
C ASN A 862 27.95 22.61 22.53
N TYR A 863 26.79 22.67 21.89
CA TYR A 863 26.59 23.00 20.48
C TYR A 863 26.37 24.50 20.33
N LEU A 864 27.49 25.22 20.28
CA LEU A 864 27.54 26.67 20.37
C LEU A 864 26.88 27.33 19.17
N ARG A 865 27.17 26.85 17.95
CA ARG A 865 26.67 27.46 16.71
C ARG A 865 26.26 26.41 15.68
N TYR A 866 25.17 26.72 15.00
CA TYR A 866 24.70 26.01 13.81
C TYR A 866 24.63 26.98 12.65
N ASP A 867 24.70 26.47 11.43
CA ASP A 867 24.26 27.23 10.27
C ASP A 867 22.73 27.16 10.13
N ASN A 868 22.18 27.89 9.15
CA ASN A 868 20.74 27.85 8.85
C ASN A 868 20.24 26.49 8.33
N LEU A 869 21.15 25.56 8.06
CA LEU A 869 20.87 24.22 7.54
C LEU A 869 20.81 23.16 8.65
N GLY A 870 21.22 23.52 9.87
CA GLY A 870 21.34 22.64 11.03
C GLY A 870 22.68 21.93 11.16
N ASN A 871 23.68 22.30 10.36
CA ASN A 871 25.03 21.78 10.50
C ASN A 871 25.72 22.42 11.70
N VAL A 872 26.41 21.61 12.50
CA VAL A 872 27.15 22.07 13.67
C VAL A 872 28.38 22.84 13.21
N LEU A 873 28.41 24.15 13.42
CA LEU A 873 29.55 25.02 13.06
C LEU A 873 30.58 25.10 14.19
N SER A 874 30.15 25.01 15.45
CA SER A 874 31.05 25.10 16.59
C SER A 874 30.55 24.32 17.79
N VAL A 875 31.44 23.55 18.41
CA VAL A 875 31.20 22.87 19.68
C VAL A 875 32.31 23.15 20.67
N SER A 876 32.02 22.99 21.96
CA SER A 876 33.05 22.96 22.99
C SER A 876 32.64 22.10 24.19
N LYS A 877 33.63 21.53 24.89
CA LYS A 877 33.41 21.05 26.27
C LYS A 877 33.37 22.26 27.20
N PRO A 878 32.63 22.27 28.32
CA PRO A 878 32.63 23.43 29.21
C PRO A 878 34.04 23.81 29.66
N GLY A 879 34.40 25.09 29.49
CA GLY A 879 35.74 25.61 29.81
C GLY A 879 36.87 25.17 28.88
N ALA A 880 36.59 24.41 27.81
CA ALA A 880 37.58 23.98 26.83
C ALA A 880 37.60 24.87 25.57
N PRO A 881 38.67 24.80 24.77
CA PRO A 881 38.71 25.46 23.47
C PRO A 881 37.67 24.92 22.48
N HIS A 882 37.27 25.77 21.55
CA HIS A 882 36.25 25.44 20.56
C HIS A 882 36.81 24.52 19.47
N ILE A 883 35.94 23.63 18.97
CA ILE A 883 36.13 22.91 17.72
C ILE A 883 35.15 23.49 16.71
N SER A 884 35.67 24.02 15.61
CA SER A 884 34.92 24.68 14.56
C SER A 884 34.92 23.86 13.26
N TYR A 885 33.82 23.90 12.52
CA TYR A 885 33.62 23.12 11.30
C TYR A 885 33.17 24.00 10.14
N VAL A 886 33.85 23.90 9.00
CA VAL A 886 33.42 24.55 7.75
C VAL A 886 32.83 23.49 6.85
N TYR A 887 31.68 23.78 6.24
CA TYR A 887 30.97 22.86 5.35
C TYR A 887 31.04 23.31 3.89
N GLY A 888 31.04 22.32 2.98
CA GLY A 888 30.98 22.48 1.52
C GLY A 888 29.94 21.53 0.92
N TYR A 889 29.91 21.44 -0.41
CA TYR A 889 29.06 20.48 -1.14
C TYR A 889 27.57 20.63 -0.77
N ASN A 890 27.06 21.85 -0.91
CA ASN A 890 25.73 22.28 -0.45
C ASN A 890 25.44 22.06 1.05
N GLY A 891 26.51 22.15 1.86
CA GLY A 891 26.44 21.91 3.29
C GLY A 891 26.18 20.45 3.67
N LEU A 892 26.53 19.49 2.81
CA LEU A 892 26.41 18.05 3.09
C LEU A 892 27.62 17.50 3.84
N TYR A 893 28.81 18.06 3.60
CA TYR A 893 30.06 17.51 4.12
C TYR A 893 30.93 18.57 4.80
N PRO A 894 31.56 18.26 5.95
CA PRO A 894 32.55 19.14 6.56
C PRO A 894 33.83 19.12 5.71
N ILE A 895 34.21 20.27 5.16
CA ILE A 895 35.45 20.47 4.40
C ILE A 895 36.62 20.90 5.30
N ALA A 896 36.35 21.34 6.52
CA ALA A 896 37.37 21.57 7.53
C ALA A 896 36.87 21.27 8.95
N LYS A 897 37.77 20.73 9.79
CA LYS A 897 37.63 20.64 11.25
C LYS A 897 38.84 21.35 11.87
N ILE A 898 38.59 22.35 12.70
CA ILE A 898 39.62 23.17 13.34
C ILE A 898 39.47 23.07 14.85
N GLU A 899 40.52 22.63 15.53
CA GLU A 899 40.59 22.57 16.99
C GLU A 899 41.30 23.82 17.53
N ASN A 900 40.82 24.32 18.67
CA ASN A 900 41.34 25.51 19.36
C ASN A 900 41.14 26.81 18.56
N LEU A 901 40.00 26.95 17.88
CA LEU A 901 39.63 28.17 17.15
C LEU A 901 38.13 28.45 17.23
N GLU A 902 37.74 29.65 17.64
CA GLU A 902 36.35 30.10 17.59
C GLU A 902 35.88 30.35 16.15
N TYR A 903 34.58 30.14 15.92
CA TYR A 903 34.03 30.27 14.56
C TYR A 903 34.06 31.71 14.02
N SER A 904 34.00 32.73 14.87
CA SER A 904 34.16 34.13 14.47
C SER A 904 35.52 34.40 13.81
N ALA A 905 36.59 33.76 14.29
CA ALA A 905 37.91 33.83 13.68
C ALA A 905 38.00 33.03 12.37
N VAL A 906 37.25 31.94 12.24
CA VAL A 906 37.08 31.21 10.97
C VAL A 906 36.40 32.11 9.94
N GLU A 907 35.34 32.80 10.32
CA GLU A 907 34.66 33.79 9.45
C GLU A 907 35.61 34.89 9.02
N ALA A 908 36.37 35.49 9.93
CA ALA A 908 37.35 36.52 9.59
C ALA A 908 38.41 36.01 8.59
N ALA A 909 38.93 34.80 8.78
CA ALA A 909 39.95 34.22 7.91
C ALA A 909 39.41 33.85 6.51
N LEU A 910 38.11 33.57 6.38
CA LEU A 910 37.46 33.18 5.13
C LEU A 910 36.65 34.31 4.49
N ASN A 911 36.99 35.57 4.77
CA ASN A 911 36.35 36.78 4.21
C ASN A 911 34.86 36.94 4.58
N GLY A 912 34.47 36.48 5.77
CA GLY A 912 33.14 36.66 6.35
C GLY A 912 32.13 35.55 6.03
N ASN A 913 31.01 35.56 6.75
CA ASN A 913 29.98 34.53 6.64
C ASN A 913 29.39 34.42 5.22
N SER A 914 29.20 35.53 4.51
CA SER A 914 28.64 35.52 3.15
C SER A 914 29.49 34.74 2.15
N ALA A 915 30.83 34.81 2.27
CA ALA A 915 31.74 34.03 1.43
C ALA A 915 31.68 32.54 1.77
N ILE A 916 31.61 32.21 3.06
CA ILE A 916 31.41 30.82 3.53
C ILE A 916 30.09 30.26 3.03
N GLU A 917 28.98 30.98 3.16
CA GLU A 917 27.66 30.52 2.67
C GLU A 917 27.65 30.35 1.15
N THR A 918 28.26 31.28 0.42
CA THR A 918 28.38 31.19 -1.05
C THR A 918 29.16 29.93 -1.46
N PHE A 919 30.29 29.65 -0.80
CA PHE A 919 31.07 28.45 -1.08
C PHE A 919 30.35 27.17 -0.65
N ARG A 920 29.77 27.18 0.57
CA ARG A 920 29.01 26.08 1.13
C ARG A 920 27.90 25.63 0.20
N ASN A 921 27.18 26.56 -0.43
CA ASN A 921 26.05 26.27 -1.34
C ASN A 921 26.49 25.74 -2.72
N LYS A 922 27.78 25.62 -3.03
CA LYS A 922 28.24 24.96 -4.27
C LYS A 922 27.91 23.46 -4.19
N VAL A 923 27.22 22.94 -5.20
CA VAL A 923 26.77 21.53 -5.24
C VAL A 923 27.96 20.57 -5.41
N ASN A 924 28.80 20.83 -6.41
CA ASN A 924 29.94 19.98 -6.76
C ASN A 924 31.23 20.82 -6.93
N PRO A 925 31.73 21.47 -5.87
CA PRO A 925 33.02 22.15 -5.94
C PRO A 925 34.13 21.11 -6.23
N THR A 926 35.07 21.50 -7.09
CA THR A 926 36.27 20.69 -7.35
C THR A 926 37.20 20.67 -6.13
N ASP A 927 38.01 19.63 -5.99
CA ASP A 927 38.99 19.51 -4.90
C ASP A 927 39.94 20.72 -4.83
N ALA A 928 40.29 21.29 -6.00
CA ALA A 928 41.08 22.51 -6.10
C ALA A 928 40.33 23.74 -5.58
N GLU A 929 39.04 23.89 -5.88
CA GLU A 929 38.23 24.98 -5.35
C GLU A 929 38.09 24.91 -3.82
N VAL A 930 37.88 23.71 -3.27
CA VAL A 930 37.81 23.51 -1.80
C VAL A 930 39.14 23.85 -1.15
N THR A 931 40.24 23.34 -1.72
CA THR A 931 41.58 23.61 -1.20
C THR A 931 41.88 25.10 -1.22
N ASN A 932 41.67 25.76 -2.37
CA ASN A 932 41.92 27.20 -2.53
C ASN A 932 41.06 28.07 -1.60
N PHE A 933 39.79 27.69 -1.40
CA PHE A 933 38.91 28.38 -0.47
C PHE A 933 39.42 28.32 0.98
N LEU A 934 40.00 27.17 1.39
CA LEU A 934 40.50 26.96 2.74
C LEU A 934 41.94 27.45 2.96
N LEU A 935 42.68 27.82 1.91
CA LEU A 935 44.08 28.27 2.01
C LEU A 935 44.29 29.45 2.99
N PRO A 936 43.48 30.53 2.96
CA PRO A 936 43.65 31.65 3.89
C PRO A 936 43.53 31.21 5.35
N LEU A 937 42.56 30.34 5.64
CA LEU A 937 42.37 29.77 6.98
C LEU A 937 43.57 28.92 7.40
N ARG A 938 44.07 28.03 6.52
CA ARG A 938 45.24 27.19 6.80
C ARG A 938 46.52 28.00 7.05
N SER A 939 46.68 29.15 6.38
CA SER A 939 47.81 30.07 6.62
C SER A 939 47.74 30.79 7.97
N THR A 940 46.53 31.04 8.48
CA THR A 940 46.30 31.80 9.73
C THR A 940 46.53 30.92 10.98
N ILE A 941 46.39 29.60 10.85
CA ILE A 941 46.45 28.66 11.99
C ILE A 941 47.83 28.04 12.23
N SER A 942 48.76 28.10 11.27
CA SER A 942 50.08 27.45 11.33
C SER A 942 51.03 28.05 12.38
N THR A 943 50.63 29.12 13.06
CA THR A 943 51.46 29.88 14.01
C THR A 943 50.97 29.84 15.47
N GLY A 944 49.90 29.08 15.80
CA GLY A 944 49.19 29.22 17.08
C GLY A 944 48.82 27.95 17.86
N GLY A 945 49.45 26.79 17.58
CA GLY A 945 49.11 25.53 18.28
C GLY A 945 47.70 25.01 17.98
N ARG A 946 47.15 25.39 16.82
CA ARG A 946 45.81 24.98 16.32
C ARG A 946 45.97 23.81 15.37
N LEU A 947 45.03 22.87 15.39
CA LEU A 947 45.05 21.69 14.52
C LEU A 947 43.90 21.76 13.53
N MET A 948 44.20 21.69 12.24
CA MET A 948 43.17 21.65 11.19
C MET A 948 43.33 20.42 10.32
N ASN A 949 42.22 19.73 10.15
CA ASN A 949 42.04 18.77 9.08
C ASN A 949 41.16 19.41 8.01
N SER A 950 41.50 19.22 6.74
CA SER A 950 40.63 19.58 5.62
C SER A 950 40.31 18.37 4.76
N TYR A 951 39.14 18.37 4.14
CA TYR A 951 38.60 17.23 3.42
C TYR A 951 37.99 17.68 2.10
N THR A 952 38.21 16.89 1.06
CA THR A 952 37.47 16.96 -0.20
C THR A 952 36.66 15.68 -0.37
N TYR A 953 35.59 15.75 -1.16
CA TYR A 953 34.65 14.65 -1.33
C TYR A 953 34.31 14.45 -2.81
N ARG A 954 34.07 13.20 -3.16
CA ARG A 954 33.32 12.81 -4.36
C ARG A 954 31.88 12.54 -3.92
N PRO A 955 30.92 13.43 -4.25
CA PRO A 955 29.53 13.26 -3.83
C PRO A 955 28.98 11.86 -4.18
N LEU A 956 28.26 11.24 -3.24
CA LEU A 956 27.72 9.86 -3.28
C LEU A 956 28.73 8.74 -3.03
N PHE A 957 30.04 9.00 -3.12
CA PHE A 957 31.09 8.02 -2.85
C PHE A 957 31.63 8.18 -1.43
N GLY A 958 32.28 9.32 -1.15
CA GLY A 958 32.91 9.58 0.13
C GLY A 958 34.01 10.63 0.04
N ILE A 959 34.89 10.65 1.04
CA ILE A 959 36.08 11.52 1.08
C ILE A 959 36.97 11.18 -0.12
N SER A 960 37.42 12.17 -0.90
CA SER A 960 38.40 11.98 -1.97
C SER A 960 39.82 12.35 -1.54
N SER A 961 39.96 13.31 -0.63
CA SER A 961 41.23 13.57 0.03
C SER A 961 41.06 14.11 1.45
N ASN A 962 42.07 13.89 2.28
CA ASN A 962 42.22 14.50 3.59
C ASN A 962 43.61 15.14 3.68
N ILE A 963 43.69 16.38 4.15
CA ILE A 963 44.96 17.03 4.52
C ILE A 963 44.99 17.17 6.03
N ASP A 964 45.96 16.51 6.65
CA ASP A 964 46.13 16.49 8.10
C ASP A 964 46.70 17.83 8.66
N PRO A 965 46.83 17.98 10.00
CA PRO A 965 47.41 19.18 10.60
C PRO A 965 48.88 19.41 10.23
N SER A 966 49.62 18.37 9.83
CA SER A 966 51.01 18.46 9.38
C SER A 966 51.15 18.84 7.91
N GLY A 967 50.04 18.92 7.17
CA GLY A 967 50.01 19.25 5.75
C GLY A 967 50.18 18.05 4.82
N ARG A 968 50.15 16.81 5.35
CA ARG A 968 50.20 15.61 4.52
C ARG A 968 48.82 15.31 3.96
N THR A 969 48.78 15.02 2.67
CA THR A 969 47.56 14.65 1.95
C THR A 969 47.46 13.13 1.84
N THR A 970 46.29 12.60 2.15
CA THR A 970 45.87 11.22 1.88
C THR A 970 44.76 11.25 0.85
N TYR A 971 44.85 10.47 -0.22
CA TYR A 971 43.85 10.37 -1.29
C TYR A 971 43.10 9.05 -1.19
N TYR A 972 41.81 9.07 -1.52
CA TYR A 972 40.91 7.93 -1.47
C TYR A 972 40.27 7.73 -2.83
N ASN A 973 40.54 6.59 -3.46
CA ASN A 973 39.97 6.20 -4.74
C ASN A 973 38.89 5.15 -4.52
N TYR A 974 37.88 5.20 -5.38
CA TYR A 974 36.73 4.32 -5.30
C TYR A 974 36.55 3.61 -6.62
N ASP A 975 36.06 2.36 -6.56
CA ASP A 975 35.67 1.59 -7.72
C ASP A 975 34.38 2.15 -8.36
N SER A 976 33.96 1.55 -9.48
CA SER A 976 32.74 1.93 -10.18
C SER A 976 31.44 1.74 -9.37
N PHE A 977 31.48 0.96 -8.28
CA PHE A 977 30.36 0.72 -7.37
C PHE A 977 30.37 1.67 -6.16
N GLY A 978 31.36 2.55 -6.11
CA GLY A 978 31.57 3.52 -5.05
C GLY A 978 32.05 2.97 -3.73
N ARG A 979 32.71 1.81 -3.77
CA ARG A 979 33.43 1.23 -2.64
C ARG A 979 34.89 1.66 -2.69
N LEU A 980 35.53 1.80 -1.53
CA LEU A 980 36.91 2.29 -1.42
C LEU A 980 37.86 1.25 -2.04
N GLU A 981 38.51 1.59 -3.15
CA GLU A 981 39.41 0.68 -3.88
C GLU A 981 40.85 0.80 -3.37
N GLU A 982 41.28 2.04 -3.09
CA GLU A 982 42.70 2.34 -2.88
C GLU A 982 42.87 3.62 -2.04
N ILE A 983 43.85 3.61 -1.13
CA ILE A 983 44.31 4.81 -0.40
C ILE A 983 45.75 5.13 -0.83
N LYS A 984 46.03 6.42 -1.10
CA LYS A 984 47.36 6.90 -1.45
C LYS A 984 47.88 7.98 -0.51
N ASP A 985 49.19 8.00 -0.32
CA ASP A 985 49.89 9.07 0.37
C ASP A 985 50.10 10.33 -0.52
N THR A 986 50.80 11.32 0.03
CA THR A 986 51.09 12.60 -0.65
C THR A 986 52.00 12.43 -1.86
N GLN A 987 52.77 11.33 -1.94
CA GLN A 987 53.63 11.00 -3.08
C GLN A 987 52.89 10.13 -4.12
N SER A 988 51.57 9.99 -3.99
CA SER A 988 50.74 9.10 -4.81
C SER A 988 51.13 7.61 -4.71
N LYS A 989 51.78 7.21 -3.62
CA LYS A 989 52.07 5.80 -3.34
C LYS A 989 50.88 5.19 -2.62
N THR A 990 50.46 4.03 -3.08
CA THR A 990 49.39 3.25 -2.48
C THR A 990 49.82 2.76 -1.10
N THR A 991 49.08 3.16 -0.06
CA THR A 991 49.28 2.67 1.31
C THR A 991 48.43 1.44 1.58
N ASP A 992 47.22 1.42 1.03
CA ASP A 992 46.23 0.37 1.24
C ASP A 992 45.46 0.11 -0.06
N THR A 993 45.18 -1.16 -0.32
CA THR A 993 44.32 -1.63 -1.41
C THR A 993 43.23 -2.52 -0.83
N TYR A 994 42.00 -2.35 -1.31
CA TYR A 994 40.86 -3.11 -0.84
C TYR A 994 40.25 -3.92 -1.97
N GLU A 995 40.24 -5.23 -1.80
CA GLU A 995 39.54 -6.15 -2.69
C GLU A 995 38.27 -6.64 -2.00
N TYR A 996 37.13 -6.37 -2.64
CA TYR A 996 35.83 -6.76 -2.12
C TYR A 996 35.39 -8.09 -2.71
N HIS A 997 35.62 -9.15 -1.95
CA HIS A 997 35.01 -10.45 -2.22
C HIS A 997 33.60 -10.46 -1.62
N TYR A 998 32.59 -10.64 -2.46
CA TYR A 998 31.23 -10.85 -1.95
C TYR A 998 31.18 -12.20 -1.26
N ARG A 999 31.18 -12.17 0.08
CA ARG A 999 30.83 -13.33 0.88
C ARG A 999 29.33 -13.52 0.77
N GLN A 1000 28.93 -14.63 0.15
CA GLN A 1000 27.54 -15.06 0.11
C GLN A 1000 27.13 -15.70 1.44
#